data_AF-A0AA39AEM4-F1
#
_entry.id   AF-A0AA39AEM4-F1
#
_cell.length_a   1.000
_cell.length_b   1.000
_cell.length_c   1.000
_cell.angle_alpha   90.00
_cell.angle_beta   90.00
_cell.angle_gamma   90.00
#
_symmetry.space_group_name_H-M   'P 1'
#
loop_
_entity.id
_entity.type
_entity.pdbx_description
1 polymer ?
#
loop_
_entity_poly.entity_id
_entity_poly.type
_entity_poly.pdbx_seq_one_letter_code
_entity_poly.pdbx_strand_id
1 'polypeptide(L)'
;MAKLRLLKIYCNDHDGLTREEYKVLLPKNFQFPHDLRYLHWQRCTLTSLPWNFYEKHLIEINLKSSNIKQLWKGNKRLEELKGIDLSNSKQLVKMPKFSSMPNLERLNLEGCTSLRELHSSIGDLKSLTYLNLGGCEQLRSFPSSMKFESLEVLYLNCCPNLKKFPEIHGNMECLKELYLNKSGIQELPSSIVHLASLEVLNLSDCSNFKKFPEIHGNMKFLRELYLERCSKFEKFPDTFTYMGHLRGLHLCESGIKELPNSIGYLESLEILDLSCCSKFEKFPEIQGNMKCLLDLFLDETAIKELPNSIGSLTSLAMLSLDHCSNFERFPEIQKNMGNLRTLHLDGTAIKGLPYSVGHLTRLNRLRLENCRNLKSLPNSICGLKSLEALNLSGCSNLEAFLEITEDMEQLEHLSLCETGISELPSSIEHLRGLKYLELINCENLVALPNSIGNLTCLTSLHVHNCPKLHKLPDNLRSLQCCLTRLDLGGCNLMEEEIPSDLWCLSSLEDLNISENHMRCIPAGITQLCKLRTLCINHCPMLEVIGELPSSLERIEAHGCPCLETETSSSLLWSSLLKHLKSPIQRRCNIIIPGSSGIPEWVSHQRMGCEVSVELPLNWYEDNNLLGFVLFFHHVPLDDDDECVRTSRFFPQCALAISHGDQSKRLDGIPFCHLCNTYWIPGLIYGRTCYGSGSTSDPALWVTYFPQIGIPSNYRSRKWNNLTAHFDNPVGNASFTCGKNASFKVKSCGVHLIYAQDQKHWPQPSRKRPANREDHSSNKKFSSFQRIKGFFNL
;
A
#
# COMPACT_ATOMS: atom_id res chain seq x y z
N MET A 1 -61.70 1.21 10.65
CA MET A 1 -60.48 0.48 10.24
C MET A 1 -60.74 -0.97 9.76
N ALA A 2 -61.99 -1.42 9.54
CA ALA A 2 -62.30 -2.84 9.33
C ALA A 2 -61.76 -3.52 8.06
N LYS A 3 -61.29 -2.76 7.04
CA LYS A 3 -60.75 -3.31 5.77
C LYS A 3 -59.23 -3.16 5.62
N LEU A 4 -58.51 -2.75 6.66
CA LEU A 4 -57.07 -2.49 6.56
C LEU A 4 -56.30 -3.82 6.43
N ARG A 5 -55.64 -4.03 5.28
CA ARG A 5 -54.87 -5.25 4.98
C ARG A 5 -53.36 -5.10 5.21
N LEU A 6 -52.86 -3.88 5.27
CA LEU A 6 -51.45 -3.56 5.47
C LEU A 6 -51.34 -2.47 6.55
N LEU A 7 -50.58 -2.76 7.60
CA LEU A 7 -50.25 -1.80 8.65
C LEU A 7 -48.73 -1.68 8.71
N LYS A 8 -48.21 -0.50 8.36
CA LYS A 8 -46.79 -0.18 8.43
C LYS A 8 -46.57 0.99 9.38
N ILE A 9 -45.77 0.77 10.41
CA ILE A 9 -45.38 1.77 11.39
C ILE A 9 -43.86 1.88 11.31
N TYR A 10 -43.39 3.02 10.81
CA TYR A 10 -41.98 3.36 10.71
C TYR A 10 -41.63 4.37 11.80
N CYS A 11 -40.44 4.23 12.39
CA CYS A 11 -39.83 5.32 13.14
C CYS A 11 -38.84 6.01 12.20
N ASN A 12 -38.98 7.32 11.98
CA ASN A 12 -38.05 8.10 11.16
C ASN A 12 -36.64 8.04 11.76
N ASP A 13 -35.65 7.67 10.94
CA ASP A 13 -34.21 7.79 11.23
C ASP A 13 -33.64 9.13 10.70
N HIS A 14 -34.50 10.13 10.45
CA HIS A 14 -34.04 11.48 10.09
C HIS A 14 -33.66 12.24 11.35
N ASP A 15 -32.38 12.60 11.39
CA ASP A 15 -31.67 13.49 12.32
C ASP A 15 -30.82 12.77 13.36
N GLY A 16 -29.51 13.05 13.30
CA GLY A 16 -28.44 12.53 14.16
C GLY A 16 -28.53 12.99 15.62
N LEU A 17 -29.74 13.05 16.17
CA LEU A 17 -30.00 13.24 17.58
C LEU A 17 -30.04 11.88 18.29
N THR A 18 -29.50 11.89 19.50
CA THR A 18 -29.38 10.76 20.42
C THR A 18 -30.68 9.99 20.58
N ARG A 19 -30.62 8.69 20.22
CA ARG A 19 -31.33 7.47 20.68
C ARG A 19 -32.48 7.51 21.72
N GLU A 20 -33.29 8.56 21.82
CA GLU A 20 -34.48 8.61 22.68
C GLU A 20 -35.78 8.54 21.86
N GLU A 21 -36.28 7.30 21.74
CA GLU A 21 -37.68 6.91 21.95
C GLU A 21 -38.82 7.69 21.25
N TYR A 22 -38.96 7.55 19.92
CA TYR A 22 -40.30 7.62 19.31
C TYR A 22 -41.13 6.40 19.78
N LYS A 23 -41.72 6.50 20.97
CA LYS A 23 -42.64 5.50 21.51
C LYS A 23 -44.01 5.69 20.86
N VAL A 24 -44.31 4.87 19.84
CA VAL A 24 -45.69 4.69 19.39
C VAL A 24 -46.46 4.01 20.52
N LEU A 25 -47.24 4.79 21.26
CA LEU A 25 -48.10 4.32 22.34
C LEU A 25 -49.47 3.97 21.77
N LEU A 26 -49.81 2.69 21.77
CA LEU A 26 -51.17 2.27 21.45
C LEU A 26 -52.10 2.54 22.64
N PRO A 27 -53.33 3.04 22.41
CA PRO A 27 -54.36 3.10 23.43
C PRO A 27 -54.58 1.73 24.07
N LYS A 28 -54.91 1.68 25.38
CA LYS A 28 -55.17 0.41 26.10
C LYS A 28 -56.23 -0.48 25.42
N ASN A 29 -57.16 0.13 24.68
CA ASN A 29 -58.26 -0.55 23.98
C ASN A 29 -58.01 -0.72 22.48
N PHE A 30 -56.77 -0.51 22.00
CA PHE A 30 -56.45 -0.68 20.59
C PHE A 30 -56.70 -2.13 20.14
N GLN A 31 -57.39 -2.28 19.01
CA GLN A 31 -57.63 -3.55 18.36
C GLN A 31 -56.98 -3.53 16.98
N PHE A 32 -56.24 -4.59 16.65
CA PHE A 32 -55.70 -4.75 15.31
C PHE A 32 -56.84 -5.05 14.32
N PRO A 33 -56.73 -4.61 13.06
CA PRO A 33 -57.74 -4.86 12.04
C PRO A 33 -57.93 -6.36 11.74
N HIS A 34 -59.17 -6.84 11.71
CA HIS A 34 -59.47 -8.27 11.49
C HIS A 34 -59.01 -8.82 10.11
N ASP A 35 -58.93 -7.96 9.09
CA ASP A 35 -58.54 -8.32 7.71
C ASP A 35 -57.04 -8.09 7.42
N LEU A 36 -56.23 -7.83 8.46
CA LEU A 36 -54.82 -7.53 8.29
C LEU A 36 -54.06 -8.75 7.74
N ARG A 37 -53.24 -8.48 6.71
CA ARG A 37 -52.40 -9.48 6.01
C ARG A 37 -50.91 -9.23 6.23
N TYR A 38 -50.52 -7.99 6.51
CA TYR A 38 -49.13 -7.60 6.65
C TYR A 38 -48.98 -6.62 7.81
N LEU A 39 -48.20 -7.01 8.81
CA LEU A 39 -47.84 -6.17 9.94
C LEU A 39 -46.36 -5.81 9.86
N HIS A 40 -46.04 -4.53 9.68
CA HIS A 40 -44.68 -4.02 9.79
C HIS A 40 -44.63 -2.98 10.90
N TRP A 41 -43.84 -3.22 11.94
CA TRP A 41 -43.67 -2.27 13.03
C TRP A 41 -42.26 -2.35 13.60
N GLN A 42 -41.37 -1.56 13.02
CA GLN A 42 -39.99 -1.44 13.47
C GLN A 42 -39.91 -0.76 14.84
N ARG A 43 -39.00 -1.23 15.70
CA ARG A 43 -38.85 -0.72 17.09
C ARG A 43 -40.16 -0.80 17.89
N CYS A 44 -40.98 -1.82 17.62
CA CYS A 44 -42.22 -2.06 18.35
C CYS A 44 -41.97 -2.11 19.87
N THR A 45 -42.72 -1.29 20.60
CA THR A 45 -42.59 -1.09 22.05
C THR A 45 -43.28 -2.19 22.86
N LEU A 46 -44.09 -3.01 22.20
CA LEU A 46 -44.80 -4.12 22.82
C LEU A 46 -43.81 -5.19 23.29
N THR A 47 -44.12 -5.80 24.44
CA THR A 47 -43.37 -6.95 24.97
C THR A 47 -43.91 -8.28 24.44
N SER A 48 -45.15 -8.29 23.94
CA SER A 48 -45.80 -9.41 23.25
C SER A 48 -46.97 -8.89 22.43
N LEU A 49 -47.33 -9.55 21.33
CA LEU A 49 -48.57 -9.26 20.62
C LEU A 49 -49.79 -9.65 21.49
N PRO A 50 -50.84 -8.83 21.54
CA PRO A 50 -51.94 -9.02 22.47
C PRO A 50 -52.77 -10.26 22.11
N TRP A 51 -53.47 -10.82 23.11
CA TRP A 51 -54.22 -12.07 22.95
C TRP A 51 -55.32 -11.98 21.88
N ASN A 52 -55.94 -10.80 21.73
CA ASN A 52 -56.97 -10.48 20.73
C ASN A 52 -56.42 -10.28 19.30
N PHE A 53 -55.12 -10.41 19.09
CA PHE A 53 -54.50 -10.45 17.76
C PHE A 53 -54.84 -11.79 17.06
N TYR A 54 -56.03 -11.87 16.46
CA TYR A 54 -56.56 -13.05 15.77
C TYR A 54 -56.77 -12.73 14.29
N GLU A 55 -55.76 -12.98 13.48
CA GLU A 55 -55.78 -12.67 12.05
C GLU A 55 -55.52 -13.95 11.26
N LYS A 56 -56.60 -14.62 10.86
CA LYS A 56 -56.54 -15.87 10.07
C LYS A 56 -55.83 -15.66 8.73
N HIS A 57 -55.87 -14.43 8.21
CA HIS A 57 -55.35 -14.03 6.90
C HIS A 57 -53.96 -13.39 6.93
N LEU A 58 -53.30 -13.40 8.09
CA LEU A 58 -51.98 -12.79 8.26
C LEU A 58 -50.92 -13.57 7.47
N ILE A 59 -50.23 -12.89 6.57
CA ILE A 59 -49.19 -13.44 5.69
C ILE A 59 -47.79 -13.16 6.24
N GLU A 60 -47.55 -11.97 6.78
CA GLU A 60 -46.21 -11.57 7.24
C GLU A 60 -46.25 -10.70 8.48
N ILE A 61 -45.31 -10.97 9.39
CA ILE A 61 -45.04 -10.14 10.57
C ILE A 61 -43.59 -9.68 10.52
N ASN A 62 -43.38 -8.37 10.45
CA ASN A 62 -42.06 -7.74 10.59
C ASN A 62 -42.06 -6.81 11.81
N LEU A 63 -41.38 -7.24 12.86
CA LEU A 63 -41.23 -6.54 14.13
C LEU A 63 -39.73 -6.39 14.48
N LYS A 64 -38.92 -6.04 13.47
CA LYS A 64 -37.48 -5.86 13.66
C LYS A 64 -37.15 -4.81 14.72
N SER A 65 -36.07 -5.05 15.46
CA SER A 65 -35.55 -4.21 16.54
C SER A 65 -36.55 -3.93 17.65
N SER A 66 -37.48 -4.86 17.92
CA SER A 66 -38.56 -4.66 18.88
C SER A 66 -38.20 -5.07 20.31
N ASN A 67 -39.02 -4.65 21.28
CA ASN A 67 -38.94 -5.06 22.68
C ASN A 67 -39.70 -6.38 22.96
N ILE A 68 -40.06 -7.13 21.92
CA ILE A 68 -40.79 -8.38 22.05
C ILE A 68 -39.94 -9.37 22.85
N LYS A 69 -40.49 -9.85 23.98
CA LYS A 69 -39.91 -10.92 24.81
C LYS A 69 -40.42 -12.30 24.39
N GLN A 70 -41.67 -12.33 23.96
CA GLN A 70 -42.37 -13.51 23.46
C GLN A 70 -43.38 -13.04 22.41
N LEU A 71 -43.39 -13.65 21.22
CA LEU A 71 -44.22 -13.17 20.11
C LEU A 71 -45.72 -13.10 20.46
N TRP A 72 -46.29 -14.18 21.00
CA TRP A 72 -47.63 -14.21 21.61
C TRP A 72 -47.73 -15.35 22.64
N LYS A 73 -48.75 -15.27 23.51
CA LYS A 73 -49.13 -16.31 24.47
C LYS A 73 -50.35 -17.11 23.97
N GLY A 74 -50.42 -18.39 24.35
CA GLY A 74 -51.53 -19.30 24.01
C GLY A 74 -51.35 -20.06 22.69
N ASN A 75 -52.32 -20.93 22.38
CA ASN A 75 -52.36 -21.68 21.13
C ASN A 75 -53.08 -20.86 20.05
N LYS A 76 -52.33 -20.40 19.05
CA LYS A 76 -52.88 -19.81 17.82
C LYS A 76 -52.67 -20.79 16.67
N ARG A 77 -53.41 -20.62 15.58
CA ARG A 77 -53.21 -21.36 14.32
C ARG A 77 -53.32 -20.36 13.17
N LEU A 78 -52.18 -20.02 12.58
CA LEU A 78 -52.00 -19.00 11.54
C LEU A 78 -51.58 -19.73 10.26
N GLU A 79 -52.56 -20.24 9.52
CA GLU A 79 -52.31 -21.09 8.35
C GLU A 79 -51.81 -20.30 7.13
N GLU A 80 -52.15 -19.03 6.98
CA GLU A 80 -51.69 -18.21 5.86
C GLU A 80 -50.32 -17.54 6.11
N LEU A 81 -49.75 -17.67 7.32
CA LEU A 81 -48.51 -16.98 7.70
C LEU A 81 -47.28 -17.61 7.02
N LYS A 82 -46.59 -16.81 6.23
CA LYS A 82 -45.41 -17.19 5.43
C LYS A 82 -44.11 -16.58 5.94
N GLY A 83 -44.14 -15.40 6.56
CA GLY A 83 -42.93 -14.69 6.97
C GLY A 83 -42.97 -14.13 8.38
N ILE A 84 -41.89 -14.30 9.14
CA ILE A 84 -41.66 -13.63 10.41
C ILE A 84 -40.25 -13.04 10.42
N ASP A 85 -40.15 -11.74 10.68
CA ASP A 85 -38.90 -11.03 10.94
C ASP A 85 -38.96 -10.36 12.32
N LEU A 86 -38.14 -10.87 13.25
CA LEU A 86 -37.92 -10.33 14.58
C LEU A 86 -36.45 -9.93 14.77
N SER A 87 -35.70 -9.75 13.68
CA SER A 87 -34.28 -9.43 13.74
C SER A 87 -33.98 -8.27 14.70
N ASN A 88 -32.86 -8.33 15.43
CA ASN A 88 -32.41 -7.38 16.44
C ASN A 88 -33.38 -7.17 17.61
N SER A 89 -34.36 -8.05 17.83
CA SER A 89 -35.23 -8.02 19.01
C SER A 89 -34.51 -8.62 20.21
N LYS A 90 -33.59 -7.84 20.80
CA LYS A 90 -32.63 -8.30 21.81
C LYS A 90 -33.27 -8.91 23.07
N GLN A 91 -34.53 -8.60 23.36
CA GLN A 91 -35.25 -9.12 24.52
C GLN A 91 -36.00 -10.43 24.26
N LEU A 92 -36.02 -10.93 23.02
CA LEU A 92 -36.73 -12.15 22.65
C LEU A 92 -36.11 -13.35 23.36
N VAL A 93 -36.86 -14.00 24.25
CA VAL A 93 -36.37 -15.15 25.04
C VAL A 93 -36.86 -16.47 24.45
N LYS A 94 -38.07 -16.49 23.88
CA LYS A 94 -38.74 -17.72 23.43
C LYS A 94 -39.68 -17.48 22.25
N MET A 95 -39.66 -18.41 21.30
CA MET A 95 -40.61 -18.48 20.20
C MET A 95 -41.83 -19.38 20.54
N PRO A 96 -43.02 -19.09 19.99
CA PRO A 96 -44.18 -19.98 20.07
C PRO A 96 -43.93 -21.31 19.35
N LYS A 97 -44.81 -22.30 19.55
CA LYS A 97 -44.73 -23.59 18.85
C LYS A 97 -44.93 -23.40 17.34
N PHE A 98 -44.02 -23.95 16.54
CA PHE A 98 -44.07 -23.84 15.07
C PHE A 98 -45.24 -24.61 14.43
N SER A 99 -45.83 -25.59 15.13
CA SER A 99 -47.07 -26.26 14.68
C SER A 99 -48.27 -25.32 14.54
N SER A 100 -48.19 -24.10 15.08
CA SER A 100 -49.19 -23.05 14.88
C SER A 100 -49.10 -22.36 13.51
N MET A 101 -47.98 -22.48 12.79
CA MET A 101 -47.70 -21.76 11.55
C MET A 101 -47.07 -22.72 10.52
N PRO A 102 -47.88 -23.67 9.99
CA PRO A 102 -47.37 -24.79 9.20
C PRO A 102 -46.81 -24.38 7.83
N ASN A 103 -47.27 -23.25 7.27
CA ASN A 103 -46.87 -22.77 5.94
C ASN A 103 -45.79 -21.66 6.01
N LEU A 104 -45.05 -21.58 7.13
CA LEU A 104 -44.00 -20.59 7.29
C LEU A 104 -42.85 -20.88 6.31
N GLU A 105 -42.53 -19.89 5.48
CA GLU A 105 -41.49 -19.95 4.45
C GLU A 105 -40.20 -19.24 4.87
N ARG A 106 -40.29 -18.17 5.67
CA ARG A 106 -39.13 -17.37 6.10
C ARG A 106 -39.20 -17.01 7.58
N LEU A 107 -38.11 -17.27 8.30
CA LEU A 107 -37.95 -16.89 9.70
C LEU A 107 -36.61 -16.18 9.93
N ASN A 108 -36.65 -14.89 10.22
CA ASN A 108 -35.48 -14.10 10.59
C ASN A 108 -35.51 -13.72 12.07
N LEU A 109 -34.55 -14.27 12.82
CA LEU A 109 -34.31 -14.04 14.25
C LEU A 109 -32.87 -13.53 14.49
N GLU A 110 -32.21 -12.98 13.47
CA GLU A 110 -30.85 -12.45 13.57
C GLU A 110 -30.72 -11.46 14.74
N GLY A 111 -29.63 -11.48 15.50
CA GLY A 111 -29.36 -10.52 16.58
C GLY A 111 -30.33 -10.60 17.76
N CYS A 112 -31.13 -11.67 17.88
CA CYS A 112 -31.95 -11.95 19.06
C CYS A 112 -31.07 -12.50 20.20
N THR A 113 -30.25 -11.64 20.80
CA THR A 113 -29.17 -12.05 21.73
C THR A 113 -29.65 -12.77 23.00
N SER A 114 -30.91 -12.58 23.42
CA SER A 114 -31.49 -13.27 24.58
C SER A 114 -32.16 -14.63 24.26
N LEU A 115 -32.22 -15.03 22.98
CA LEU A 115 -32.87 -16.26 22.57
C LEU A 115 -32.02 -17.46 23.00
N ARG A 116 -32.60 -18.37 23.79
CA ARG A 116 -31.87 -19.50 24.40
C ARG A 116 -32.04 -20.82 23.67
N GLU A 117 -33.24 -21.07 23.16
CA GLU A 117 -33.63 -22.30 22.49
C GLU A 117 -34.78 -22.04 21.52
N LEU A 118 -34.91 -22.92 20.54
CA LEU A 118 -36.07 -23.02 19.68
C LEU A 118 -36.91 -24.23 20.07
N HIS A 119 -38.22 -24.13 19.87
CA HIS A 119 -39.11 -25.27 20.06
C HIS A 119 -38.78 -26.37 19.05
N SER A 120 -38.78 -27.63 19.48
CA SER A 120 -38.37 -28.79 18.67
C SER A 120 -39.14 -28.92 17.34
N SER A 121 -40.40 -28.51 17.33
CA SER A 121 -41.28 -28.55 16.16
C SER A 121 -40.84 -27.65 14.98
N ILE A 122 -39.77 -26.85 15.10
CA ILE A 122 -39.24 -26.10 13.96
C ILE A 122 -38.78 -27.04 12.85
N GLY A 123 -38.23 -28.21 13.20
CA GLY A 123 -37.76 -29.21 12.25
C GLY A 123 -38.87 -29.85 11.41
N ASP A 124 -40.14 -29.68 11.80
CA ASP A 124 -41.31 -30.20 11.08
C ASP A 124 -41.86 -29.23 10.02
N LEU A 125 -41.25 -28.03 9.89
CA LEU A 125 -41.71 -27.02 8.92
C LEU A 125 -41.26 -27.38 7.50
N LYS A 126 -42.19 -27.96 6.73
CA LYS A 126 -41.95 -28.41 5.35
C LYS A 126 -41.69 -27.28 4.36
N SER A 127 -42.33 -26.13 4.55
CA SER A 127 -42.27 -24.98 3.62
C SER A 127 -41.15 -23.98 3.92
N LEU A 128 -40.41 -24.15 5.03
CA LEU A 128 -39.40 -23.19 5.44
C LEU A 128 -38.21 -23.23 4.48
N THR A 129 -37.93 -22.13 3.79
CA THR A 129 -36.82 -21.97 2.81
C THR A 129 -35.66 -21.18 3.39
N TYR A 130 -35.91 -20.29 4.36
CA TYR A 130 -34.91 -19.41 4.97
C TYR A 130 -35.04 -19.39 6.50
N LEU A 131 -33.94 -19.69 7.20
CA LEU A 131 -33.85 -19.59 8.65
C LEU A 131 -32.58 -18.83 9.05
N ASN A 132 -32.76 -17.68 9.70
CA ASN A 132 -31.64 -16.89 10.21
C ASN A 132 -31.68 -16.75 11.74
N LEU A 133 -30.66 -17.28 12.40
CA LEU A 133 -30.41 -17.18 13.83
C LEU A 133 -29.04 -16.55 14.12
N GLY A 134 -28.43 -15.90 13.12
CA GLY A 134 -27.12 -15.27 13.24
C GLY A 134 -27.10 -14.29 14.42
N GLY A 135 -26.05 -14.32 15.25
CA GLY A 135 -25.94 -13.41 16.40
C GLY A 135 -26.90 -13.70 17.57
N CYS A 136 -27.51 -14.88 17.63
CA CYS A 136 -28.24 -15.33 18.82
C CYS A 136 -27.26 -15.78 19.92
N GLU A 137 -26.64 -14.82 20.59
CA GLU A 137 -25.52 -15.06 21.52
C GLU A 137 -25.81 -16.07 22.65
N GLN A 138 -27.04 -16.12 23.18
CA GLN A 138 -27.44 -17.06 24.22
C GLN A 138 -27.97 -18.41 23.72
N LEU A 139 -28.01 -18.65 22.40
CA LEU A 139 -28.52 -19.91 21.84
C LEU A 139 -27.60 -21.07 22.25
N ARG A 140 -28.12 -21.99 23.06
CA ARG A 140 -27.33 -23.10 23.64
C ARG A 140 -27.42 -24.39 22.84
N SER A 141 -28.57 -24.62 22.22
CA SER A 141 -28.86 -25.81 21.45
C SER A 141 -29.76 -25.46 20.28
N PHE A 142 -29.60 -26.23 19.21
CA PHE A 142 -30.56 -26.30 18.13
C PHE A 142 -31.39 -27.59 18.29
N PRO A 143 -32.67 -27.60 17.88
CA PRO A 143 -33.51 -28.80 17.89
C PRO A 143 -32.83 -30.05 17.32
N SER A 144 -32.97 -31.16 18.04
CA SER A 144 -32.23 -32.41 17.80
C SER A 144 -32.67 -33.19 16.56
N SER A 145 -33.80 -32.84 15.93
CA SER A 145 -34.27 -33.47 14.69
C SER A 145 -34.45 -32.40 13.62
N MET A 146 -33.52 -32.38 12.65
CA MET A 146 -33.64 -31.58 11.44
C MET A 146 -34.30 -32.42 10.34
N LYS A 147 -35.52 -32.05 9.93
CA LYS A 147 -36.29 -32.68 8.83
C LYS A 147 -36.85 -31.63 7.86
N PHE A 148 -36.07 -30.59 7.57
CA PHE A 148 -36.53 -29.53 6.68
C PHE A 148 -36.56 -30.01 5.22
N GLU A 149 -37.73 -30.00 4.60
CA GLU A 149 -37.93 -30.47 3.22
C GLU A 149 -37.54 -29.39 2.19
N SER A 150 -37.72 -28.10 2.51
CA SER A 150 -37.51 -26.98 1.57
C SER A 150 -36.42 -25.99 1.99
N LEU A 151 -35.71 -26.21 3.10
CA LEU A 151 -34.77 -25.22 3.63
C LEU A 151 -33.57 -25.09 2.70
N GLU A 152 -33.31 -23.87 2.21
CA GLU A 152 -32.22 -23.56 1.27
C GLU A 152 -31.02 -22.93 1.96
N VAL A 153 -31.27 -22.06 2.96
CA VAL A 153 -30.22 -21.31 3.67
C VAL A 153 -30.45 -21.33 5.17
N LEU A 154 -29.40 -21.67 5.92
CA LEU A 154 -29.39 -21.68 7.38
C LEU A 154 -28.23 -20.85 7.95
N TYR A 155 -28.57 -19.79 8.70
CA TYR A 155 -27.60 -18.99 9.45
C TYR A 155 -27.63 -19.33 10.93
N LEU A 156 -26.49 -19.81 11.45
CA LEU A 156 -26.18 -20.06 12.86
C LEU A 156 -24.85 -19.39 13.24
N ASN A 157 -24.42 -18.40 12.46
CA ASN A 157 -23.19 -17.66 12.69
C ASN A 157 -23.27 -16.78 13.94
N CYS A 158 -22.14 -16.39 14.51
CA CYS A 158 -22.06 -15.55 15.71
C CYS A 158 -22.89 -16.10 16.91
N CYS A 159 -22.97 -17.44 17.04
CA CYS A 159 -23.67 -18.14 18.13
C CYS A 159 -22.64 -18.85 19.05
N PRO A 160 -21.89 -18.13 19.91
CA PRO A 160 -20.77 -18.66 20.67
C PRO A 160 -21.15 -19.73 21.71
N ASN A 161 -22.42 -19.77 22.14
CA ASN A 161 -22.92 -20.77 23.09
C ASN A 161 -23.45 -22.05 22.43
N LEU A 162 -23.58 -22.08 21.10
CA LEU A 162 -24.04 -23.25 20.35
C LEU A 162 -22.86 -24.22 20.18
N LYS A 163 -22.73 -25.18 21.09
CA LYS A 163 -21.56 -26.08 21.15
C LYS A 163 -21.60 -27.26 20.19
N LYS A 164 -22.80 -27.66 19.75
CA LYS A 164 -23.02 -28.83 18.89
C LYS A 164 -24.01 -28.48 17.80
N PHE A 165 -23.72 -28.98 16.60
CA PHE A 165 -24.70 -29.06 15.52
C PHE A 165 -25.55 -30.33 15.70
N PRO A 166 -26.87 -30.29 15.47
CA PRO A 166 -27.78 -31.41 15.70
C PRO A 166 -27.64 -32.52 14.65
N GLU A 167 -28.09 -33.73 14.99
CA GLU A 167 -28.20 -34.83 14.02
C GLU A 167 -29.26 -34.52 12.95
N ILE A 168 -28.91 -34.80 11.69
CA ILE A 168 -29.80 -34.64 10.55
C ILE A 168 -30.51 -35.96 10.28
N HIS A 169 -31.84 -35.92 10.29
CA HIS A 169 -32.68 -37.11 10.07
C HIS A 169 -33.39 -37.02 8.72
N GLY A 170 -33.11 -37.98 7.84
CA GLY A 170 -33.59 -37.95 6.46
C GLY A 170 -32.70 -37.06 5.57
N ASN A 171 -33.00 -37.04 4.27
CA ASN A 171 -32.24 -36.25 3.30
C ASN A 171 -32.78 -34.82 3.22
N MET A 172 -31.93 -33.83 3.49
CA MET A 172 -32.25 -32.42 3.29
C MET A 172 -31.73 -32.00 1.92
N GLU A 173 -32.53 -32.26 0.89
CA GLU A 173 -32.13 -32.12 -0.53
C GLU A 173 -32.14 -30.68 -1.04
N CYS A 174 -32.63 -29.72 -0.24
CA CYS A 174 -32.73 -28.32 -0.66
C CYS A 174 -31.66 -27.40 -0.05
N LEU A 175 -30.98 -27.81 1.04
CA LEU A 175 -30.08 -26.91 1.77
C LEU A 175 -28.79 -26.71 0.98
N LYS A 176 -28.56 -25.48 0.53
CA LYS A 176 -27.41 -25.06 -0.27
C LYS A 176 -26.34 -24.35 0.56
N GLU A 177 -26.75 -23.57 1.55
CA GLU A 177 -25.83 -22.73 2.31
C GLU A 177 -26.00 -22.91 3.82
N LEU A 178 -24.91 -23.24 4.50
CA LEU A 178 -24.84 -23.40 5.95
C LEU A 178 -23.74 -22.52 6.54
N TYR A 179 -24.15 -21.50 7.30
CA TYR A 179 -23.24 -20.57 7.97
C TYR A 179 -23.18 -20.84 9.47
N LEU A 180 -22.01 -21.26 9.94
CA LEU A 180 -21.70 -21.58 11.33
C LEU A 180 -20.56 -20.71 11.88
N ASN A 181 -20.04 -19.77 11.10
CA ASN A 181 -18.87 -18.98 11.46
C ASN A 181 -19.06 -18.20 12.77
N LYS A 182 -18.00 -18.06 13.57
CA LYS A 182 -18.03 -17.44 14.91
C LYS A 182 -19.02 -18.14 15.87
N SER A 183 -19.28 -19.44 15.70
CA SER A 183 -20.08 -20.22 16.65
C SER A 183 -19.23 -21.00 17.66
N GLY A 184 -19.87 -21.53 18.69
CA GLY A 184 -19.22 -22.38 19.69
C GLY A 184 -19.00 -23.83 19.27
N ILE A 185 -19.27 -24.18 18.01
CA ILE A 185 -19.35 -25.56 17.52
C ILE A 185 -17.99 -26.24 17.65
N GLN A 186 -18.00 -27.45 18.21
CA GLN A 186 -16.79 -28.23 18.47
C GLN A 186 -16.59 -29.37 17.46
N GLU A 187 -17.68 -29.90 16.92
CA GLU A 187 -17.71 -31.05 16.02
C GLU A 187 -18.97 -30.95 15.14
N LEU A 188 -18.88 -31.46 13.90
CA LEU A 188 -20.06 -31.74 13.07
C LEU A 188 -20.42 -33.24 13.18
N PRO A 189 -21.71 -33.60 13.18
CA PRO A 189 -22.13 -34.99 13.19
C PRO A 189 -21.85 -35.68 11.83
N SER A 190 -21.72 -37.01 11.84
CA SER A 190 -21.55 -37.78 10.59
C SER A 190 -22.78 -37.69 9.68
N SER A 191 -23.96 -37.41 10.22
CA SER A 191 -25.19 -37.16 9.47
C SER A 191 -25.16 -35.90 8.60
N ILE A 192 -24.10 -35.07 8.67
CA ILE A 192 -23.89 -33.95 7.73
C ILE A 192 -23.90 -34.40 6.27
N VAL A 193 -23.57 -35.67 6.00
CA VAL A 193 -23.63 -36.30 4.68
C VAL A 193 -25.05 -36.29 4.06
N HIS A 194 -26.10 -36.12 4.86
CA HIS A 194 -27.48 -36.02 4.38
C HIS A 194 -27.83 -34.64 3.77
N LEU A 195 -26.94 -33.65 3.87
CA LEU A 195 -27.06 -32.34 3.20
C LEU A 195 -26.59 -32.44 1.74
N ALA A 196 -27.27 -33.29 0.96
CA ALA A 196 -26.79 -33.71 -0.35
C ALA A 196 -26.56 -32.56 -1.35
N SER A 197 -27.29 -31.45 -1.22
CA SER A 197 -27.21 -30.28 -2.11
C SER A 197 -26.39 -29.12 -1.55
N LEU A 198 -25.65 -29.33 -0.45
CA LEU A 198 -24.89 -28.26 0.19
C LEU A 198 -23.76 -27.79 -0.72
N GLU A 199 -23.77 -26.51 -1.06
CA GLU A 199 -22.77 -25.84 -1.90
C GLU A 199 -21.76 -25.06 -1.08
N VAL A 200 -22.18 -24.47 0.06
CA VAL A 200 -21.34 -23.65 0.93
C VAL A 200 -21.45 -24.10 2.38
N LEU A 201 -20.31 -24.41 2.98
CA LEU A 201 -20.18 -24.66 4.42
C LEU A 201 -19.16 -23.69 5.02
N ASN A 202 -19.62 -22.78 5.87
CA ASN A 202 -18.75 -21.80 6.51
C ASN A 202 -18.62 -22.04 8.02
N LEU A 203 -17.45 -22.46 8.47
CA LEU A 203 -17.05 -22.68 9.86
C LEU A 203 -15.99 -21.67 10.33
N SER A 204 -15.71 -20.60 9.58
CA SER A 204 -14.65 -19.64 9.93
C SER A 204 -14.80 -19.07 11.34
N ASP A 205 -13.69 -18.76 12.01
CA ASP A 205 -13.66 -18.27 13.40
C ASP A 205 -14.29 -19.22 14.45
N CYS A 206 -14.54 -20.50 14.12
CA CYS A 206 -14.95 -21.50 15.12
C CYS A 206 -13.74 -21.98 15.93
N SER A 207 -13.22 -21.13 16.83
CA SER A 207 -12.01 -21.39 17.64
C SER A 207 -12.05 -22.67 18.50
N ASN A 208 -13.22 -23.26 18.72
CA ASN A 208 -13.39 -24.52 19.45
C ASN A 208 -13.59 -25.75 18.56
N PHE A 209 -13.66 -25.58 17.25
CA PHE A 209 -13.84 -26.66 16.30
C PHE A 209 -12.59 -27.56 16.28
N LYS A 210 -12.78 -28.87 16.51
CA LYS A 210 -11.69 -29.83 16.69
C LYS A 210 -11.64 -30.90 15.61
N LYS A 211 -12.80 -31.35 15.16
CA LYS A 211 -12.91 -32.53 14.29
C LYS A 211 -13.93 -32.30 13.19
N PHE A 212 -13.47 -32.52 11.96
CA PHE A 212 -14.34 -32.71 10.80
C PHE A 212 -14.77 -34.20 10.72
N PRO A 213 -16.04 -34.51 10.42
CA PRO A 213 -16.55 -35.87 10.45
C PRO A 213 -15.94 -36.74 9.34
N GLU A 214 -15.84 -38.04 9.60
CA GLU A 214 -15.57 -39.03 8.55
C GLU A 214 -16.80 -39.13 7.65
N ILE A 215 -16.64 -38.80 6.37
CA ILE A 215 -17.72 -38.83 5.39
C ILE A 215 -17.50 -40.04 4.49
N HIS A 216 -18.50 -40.91 4.46
CA HIS A 216 -18.60 -42.02 3.51
C HIS A 216 -19.84 -41.78 2.64
N GLY A 217 -19.81 -40.81 1.71
CA GLY A 217 -21.00 -40.48 0.93
C GLY A 217 -21.07 -39.09 0.28
N ASN A 218 -22.30 -38.65 0.00
CA ASN A 218 -22.72 -37.80 -1.11
C ASN A 218 -22.60 -36.27 -0.89
N MET A 219 -21.42 -35.73 -0.55
CA MET A 219 -21.17 -34.26 -0.53
C MET A 219 -20.73 -33.72 -1.90
N LYS A 220 -21.41 -34.17 -2.96
CA LYS A 220 -20.97 -33.90 -4.35
C LYS A 220 -21.19 -32.47 -4.81
N PHE A 221 -21.99 -31.68 -4.12
CA PHE A 221 -22.27 -30.30 -4.54
C PHE A 221 -21.47 -29.26 -3.77
N LEU A 222 -20.68 -29.66 -2.77
CA LEU A 222 -19.91 -28.72 -1.95
C LEU A 222 -18.86 -28.05 -2.82
N ARG A 223 -18.96 -26.72 -2.98
CA ARG A 223 -18.06 -25.87 -3.77
C ARG A 223 -17.10 -25.11 -2.87
N GLU A 224 -17.58 -24.61 -1.74
CA GLU A 224 -16.79 -23.78 -0.84
C GLU A 224 -16.82 -24.33 0.59
N LEU A 225 -15.64 -24.55 1.16
CA LEU A 225 -15.45 -24.93 2.56
C LEU A 225 -14.54 -23.92 3.25
N TYR A 226 -15.10 -23.19 4.21
CA TYR A 226 -14.36 -22.21 5.00
C TYR A 226 -14.12 -22.73 6.42
N LEU A 227 -12.86 -22.80 6.82
CA LEU A 227 -12.37 -23.25 8.12
C LEU A 227 -11.29 -22.28 8.66
N GLU A 228 -11.31 -21.03 8.19
CA GLU A 228 -10.36 -20.00 8.60
C GLU A 228 -10.42 -19.79 10.12
N ARG A 229 -9.28 -19.50 10.76
CA ARG A 229 -9.20 -19.22 12.21
C ARG A 229 -9.74 -20.33 13.12
N CYS A 230 -9.82 -21.57 12.63
CA CYS A 230 -10.19 -22.74 13.43
C CYS A 230 -8.94 -23.33 14.14
N SER A 231 -8.44 -22.62 15.15
CA SER A 231 -7.12 -22.89 15.78
C SER A 231 -6.96 -24.24 16.50
N LYS A 232 -8.07 -24.95 16.79
CA LYS A 232 -8.07 -26.30 17.39
C LYS A 232 -8.30 -27.43 16.37
N PHE A 233 -8.54 -27.10 15.11
CA PHE A 233 -8.76 -28.07 14.05
C PHE A 233 -7.40 -28.50 13.49
N GLU A 234 -6.94 -29.70 13.86
CA GLU A 234 -5.55 -30.10 13.59
C GLU A 234 -5.36 -31.01 12.36
N LYS A 235 -6.41 -31.71 11.92
CA LYS A 235 -6.34 -32.64 10.78
C LYS A 235 -7.70 -32.91 10.15
N PHE A 236 -7.70 -33.20 8.85
CA PHE A 236 -8.83 -33.81 8.16
C PHE A 236 -8.79 -35.34 8.26
N PRO A 237 -9.97 -36.02 8.33
CA PRO A 237 -10.06 -37.43 7.96
C PRO A 237 -9.91 -37.61 6.43
N ASP A 238 -9.69 -38.84 5.97
CA ASP A 238 -9.66 -39.19 4.53
C ASP A 238 -11.05 -39.07 3.88
N THR A 239 -11.46 -37.83 3.62
CA THR A 239 -12.83 -37.47 3.20
C THR A 239 -12.88 -36.83 1.82
N PHE A 240 -11.75 -36.30 1.33
CA PHE A 240 -11.71 -35.52 0.08
C PHE A 240 -12.05 -36.34 -1.18
N THR A 241 -11.92 -37.67 -1.13
CA THR A 241 -12.38 -38.59 -2.18
C THR A 241 -13.87 -38.40 -2.54
N TYR A 242 -14.66 -37.82 -1.63
CA TYR A 242 -16.09 -37.62 -1.81
C TYR A 242 -16.50 -36.16 -2.11
N MET A 243 -15.54 -35.24 -2.24
CA MET A 243 -15.77 -33.79 -2.43
C MET A 243 -15.28 -33.29 -3.79
N GLY A 244 -15.40 -34.09 -4.86
CA GLY A 244 -14.78 -33.82 -6.17
C GLY A 244 -15.18 -32.51 -6.88
N HIS A 245 -16.24 -31.82 -6.43
CA HIS A 245 -16.68 -30.53 -6.95
C HIS A 245 -16.25 -29.31 -6.10
N LEU A 246 -15.49 -29.54 -5.03
CA LEU A 246 -14.95 -28.47 -4.20
C LEU A 246 -14.03 -27.59 -5.04
N ARG A 247 -14.26 -26.28 -5.02
CA ARG A 247 -13.53 -25.24 -5.74
C ARG A 247 -12.65 -24.41 -4.82
N GLY A 248 -13.14 -24.07 -3.64
CA GLY A 248 -12.36 -23.34 -2.63
C GLY A 248 -12.27 -24.09 -1.31
N LEU A 249 -11.05 -24.26 -0.83
CA LEU A 249 -10.74 -24.74 0.52
C LEU A 249 -9.94 -23.68 1.26
N HIS A 250 -10.59 -23.00 2.20
CA HIS A 250 -10.03 -21.85 2.92
C HIS A 250 -9.72 -22.25 4.36
N LEU A 251 -8.45 -22.38 4.68
CA LEU A 251 -7.92 -22.84 5.97
C LEU A 251 -7.03 -21.77 6.65
N CYS A 252 -7.00 -20.54 6.14
CA CYS A 252 -6.14 -19.47 6.65
C CYS A 252 -6.23 -19.33 8.18
N GLU A 253 -5.08 -19.26 8.86
CA GLU A 253 -4.97 -19.13 10.32
C GLU A 253 -5.60 -20.31 11.11
N SER A 254 -5.78 -21.48 10.49
CA SER A 254 -6.28 -22.68 11.17
C SER A 254 -5.18 -23.44 11.94
N GLY A 255 -5.59 -24.36 12.81
CA GLY A 255 -4.68 -25.19 13.60
C GLY A 255 -4.11 -26.41 12.85
N ILE A 256 -4.33 -26.50 11.54
CA ILE A 256 -4.05 -27.67 10.72
C ILE A 256 -2.54 -27.99 10.73
N LYS A 257 -2.20 -29.26 10.92
CA LYS A 257 -0.81 -29.75 10.95
C LYS A 257 -0.40 -30.43 9.66
N GLU A 258 -1.35 -31.10 9.01
CA GLU A 258 -1.16 -31.86 7.78
C GLU A 258 -2.48 -31.99 7.02
N LEU A 259 -2.40 -32.20 5.71
CA LEU A 259 -3.52 -32.60 4.87
C LEU A 259 -3.37 -34.08 4.48
N PRO A 260 -4.47 -34.85 4.38
CA PRO A 260 -4.41 -36.21 3.88
C PRO A 260 -4.07 -36.25 2.38
N ASN A 261 -3.43 -37.33 1.92
CA ASN A 261 -3.10 -37.54 0.50
C ASN A 261 -4.34 -37.51 -0.41
N SER A 262 -5.53 -37.77 0.15
CA SER A 262 -6.81 -37.69 -0.57
C SER A 262 -7.13 -36.29 -1.11
N ILE A 263 -6.43 -35.23 -0.68
CA ILE A 263 -6.52 -33.88 -1.28
C ILE A 263 -6.24 -33.91 -2.79
N GLY A 264 -5.37 -34.84 -3.24
CA GLY A 264 -5.05 -35.04 -4.65
C GLY A 264 -6.24 -35.41 -5.53
N TYR A 265 -7.35 -35.90 -4.97
CA TYR A 265 -8.56 -36.28 -5.71
C TYR A 265 -9.54 -35.12 -5.95
N LEU A 266 -9.24 -33.91 -5.46
CA LEU A 266 -10.08 -32.74 -5.69
C LEU A 266 -9.84 -32.16 -7.09
N GLU A 267 -10.49 -32.75 -8.11
CA GLU A 267 -10.27 -32.39 -9.51
C GLU A 267 -10.77 -30.98 -9.86
N SER A 268 -11.75 -30.45 -9.13
CA SER A 268 -12.35 -29.13 -9.34
C SER A 268 -11.77 -28.03 -8.45
N LEU A 269 -10.78 -28.33 -7.59
CA LEU A 269 -10.25 -27.33 -6.66
C LEU A 269 -9.52 -26.26 -7.45
N GLU A 270 -9.92 -25.01 -7.25
CA GLU A 270 -9.37 -23.80 -7.89
C GLU A 270 -8.46 -23.04 -6.91
N ILE A 271 -8.85 -22.98 -5.62
CA ILE A 271 -8.13 -22.23 -4.57
C ILE A 271 -7.90 -23.13 -3.35
N LEU A 272 -6.65 -23.19 -2.89
CA LEU A 272 -6.27 -23.78 -1.60
C LEU A 272 -5.50 -22.73 -0.79
N ASP A 273 -6.11 -22.23 0.27
CA ASP A 273 -5.49 -21.25 1.18
C ASP A 273 -5.17 -21.90 2.52
N LEU A 274 -3.88 -22.04 2.82
CA LEU A 274 -3.31 -22.53 4.07
C LEU A 274 -2.49 -21.44 4.78
N SER A 275 -2.61 -20.17 4.37
CA SER A 275 -1.77 -19.09 4.90
C SER A 275 -1.95 -18.92 6.41
N CYS A 276 -0.92 -18.49 7.11
CA CYS A 276 -0.87 -18.33 8.57
C CYS A 276 -1.14 -19.64 9.38
N CYS A 277 -1.14 -20.82 8.74
CA CYS A 277 -1.21 -22.10 9.45
C CYS A 277 0.15 -22.45 10.06
N SER A 278 0.50 -21.77 11.15
CA SER A 278 1.81 -21.84 11.82
C SER A 278 2.27 -23.23 12.29
N LYS A 279 1.37 -24.23 12.33
CA LYS A 279 1.69 -25.63 12.68
C LYS A 279 1.75 -26.57 11.48
N PHE A 280 1.51 -26.07 10.27
CA PHE A 280 1.52 -26.85 9.05
C PHE A 280 2.96 -27.07 8.59
N GLU A 281 3.50 -28.27 8.79
CA GLU A 281 4.93 -28.56 8.55
C GLU A 281 5.20 -29.25 7.22
N LYS A 282 4.19 -29.90 6.63
CA LYS A 282 4.35 -30.75 5.44
C LYS A 282 3.14 -30.70 4.53
N PHE A 283 3.39 -30.50 3.24
CA PHE A 283 2.39 -30.69 2.20
C PHE A 283 2.38 -32.15 1.73
N PRO A 284 1.22 -32.80 1.56
CA PRO A 284 1.13 -34.22 1.20
C PRO A 284 1.55 -34.50 -0.24
N GLU A 285 1.93 -35.76 -0.53
CA GLU A 285 2.17 -36.21 -1.90
C GLU A 285 0.88 -36.22 -2.71
N ILE A 286 0.90 -35.58 -3.88
CA ILE A 286 -0.25 -35.50 -4.78
C ILE A 286 -0.30 -36.76 -5.63
N GLN A 287 -1.09 -37.75 -5.20
CA GLN A 287 -1.32 -39.02 -5.92
C GLN A 287 -2.44 -38.94 -6.98
N GLY A 288 -3.20 -37.84 -6.99
CA GLY A 288 -4.35 -37.64 -7.86
C GLY A 288 -4.14 -36.57 -8.93
N ASN A 289 -5.24 -35.97 -9.36
CA ASN A 289 -5.34 -35.23 -10.61
C ASN A 289 -5.95 -33.83 -10.39
N MET A 290 -5.32 -33.03 -9.52
CA MET A 290 -5.70 -31.63 -9.21
C MET A 290 -5.46 -30.71 -10.42
N LYS A 291 -6.22 -30.92 -11.49
CA LYS A 291 -6.05 -30.23 -12.78
C LYS A 291 -6.57 -28.80 -12.78
N CYS A 292 -7.39 -28.41 -11.81
CA CYS A 292 -8.00 -27.08 -11.81
C CYS A 292 -7.36 -26.11 -10.81
N LEU A 293 -6.37 -26.53 -10.00
CA LEU A 293 -5.82 -25.67 -8.97
C LEU A 293 -5.08 -24.50 -9.61
N LEU A 294 -5.58 -23.29 -9.36
CA LEU A 294 -5.06 -22.03 -9.88
C LEU A 294 -4.17 -21.35 -8.85
N ASP A 295 -4.64 -21.27 -7.60
CA ASP A 295 -3.99 -20.51 -6.54
C ASP A 295 -3.72 -21.41 -5.33
N LEU A 296 -2.45 -21.46 -4.91
CA LEU A 296 -1.99 -22.15 -3.71
C LEU A 296 -1.25 -21.17 -2.79
N PHE A 297 -1.85 -20.88 -1.64
CA PHE A 297 -1.29 -20.01 -0.62
C PHE A 297 -0.83 -20.82 0.58
N LEU A 298 0.46 -20.71 0.92
CA LEU A 298 1.13 -21.39 2.01
C LEU A 298 1.89 -20.39 2.91
N ASP A 299 1.56 -19.10 2.82
CA ASP A 299 2.30 -18.03 3.47
C ASP A 299 2.31 -18.22 4.99
N GLU A 300 3.37 -17.82 5.68
CA GLU A 300 3.49 -17.89 7.14
C GLU A 300 3.22 -19.30 7.72
N THR A 301 3.53 -20.36 6.97
CA THR A 301 3.46 -21.76 7.46
C THR A 301 4.81 -22.26 7.98
N ALA A 302 4.80 -23.39 8.68
CA ALA A 302 6.03 -24.04 9.18
C ALA A 302 6.65 -25.02 8.18
N ILE A 303 6.23 -24.97 6.91
CA ILE A 303 6.65 -25.91 5.89
C ILE A 303 8.15 -25.83 5.62
N LYS A 304 8.80 -27.00 5.52
CA LYS A 304 10.25 -27.10 5.29
C LYS A 304 10.62 -27.35 3.83
N GLU A 305 9.77 -28.11 3.15
CA GLU A 305 9.92 -28.49 1.75
C GLU A 305 8.54 -28.80 1.16
N LEU A 306 8.44 -28.69 -0.16
CA LEU A 306 7.29 -29.16 -0.93
C LEU A 306 7.64 -30.51 -1.58
N PRO A 307 6.68 -31.43 -1.75
CA PRO A 307 6.92 -32.67 -2.47
C PRO A 307 7.13 -32.42 -3.97
N ASN A 308 7.91 -33.27 -4.63
CA ASN A 308 8.13 -33.17 -6.08
C ASN A 308 6.84 -33.30 -6.91
N SER A 309 5.81 -33.93 -6.34
CA SER A 309 4.48 -34.03 -6.95
C SER A 309 3.79 -32.67 -7.10
N ILE A 310 4.25 -31.58 -6.46
CA ILE A 310 3.80 -30.22 -6.75
C ILE A 310 4.01 -29.86 -8.23
N GLY A 311 5.06 -30.43 -8.85
CA GLY A 311 5.37 -30.35 -10.28
C GLY A 311 4.28 -30.87 -11.22
N SER A 312 3.29 -31.60 -10.69
CA SER A 312 2.15 -32.13 -11.46
C SER A 312 0.99 -31.14 -11.60
N LEU A 313 1.00 -30.02 -10.87
CA LEU A 313 -0.09 -29.03 -10.87
C LEU A 313 -0.06 -28.17 -12.14
N THR A 314 -0.57 -28.72 -13.23
CA THR A 314 -0.46 -28.12 -14.57
C THR A 314 -1.20 -26.80 -14.77
N SER A 315 -2.23 -26.50 -13.98
CA SER A 315 -3.02 -25.26 -14.09
C SER A 315 -2.62 -24.17 -13.09
N LEU A 316 -1.68 -24.47 -12.18
CA LEU A 316 -1.30 -23.54 -11.12
C LEU A 316 -0.76 -22.26 -11.74
N ALA A 317 -1.41 -21.14 -11.41
CA ALA A 317 -1.09 -19.80 -11.89
C ALA A 317 -0.34 -18.99 -10.83
N MET A 318 -0.66 -19.18 -9.56
CA MET A 318 -0.02 -18.53 -8.41
C MET A 318 0.39 -19.55 -7.34
N LEU A 319 1.65 -19.45 -6.90
CA LEU A 319 2.17 -20.17 -5.74
C LEU A 319 2.83 -19.16 -4.79
N SER A 320 2.34 -19.10 -3.56
CA SER A 320 2.85 -18.19 -2.53
C SER A 320 3.32 -18.99 -1.31
N LEU A 321 4.58 -18.79 -0.92
CA LEU A 321 5.17 -19.33 0.32
C LEU A 321 5.83 -18.21 1.14
N ASP A 322 5.29 -16.99 1.06
CA ASP A 322 5.90 -15.83 1.72
C ASP A 322 5.98 -16.06 3.23
N HIS A 323 7.07 -15.59 3.83
CA HIS A 323 7.37 -15.69 5.25
C HIS A 323 7.37 -17.14 5.82
N CYS A 324 7.52 -18.16 4.98
CA CYS A 324 7.82 -19.53 5.42
C CYS A 324 9.27 -19.65 5.91
N SER A 325 9.52 -19.23 7.14
CA SER A 325 10.89 -19.09 7.70
C SER A 325 11.68 -20.39 7.84
N ASN A 326 11.03 -21.55 7.72
CA ASN A 326 11.69 -22.87 7.77
C ASN A 326 11.88 -23.50 6.38
N PHE A 327 11.39 -22.85 5.32
CA PHE A 327 11.43 -23.39 3.96
C PHE A 327 12.81 -23.22 3.35
N GLU A 328 13.60 -24.29 3.29
CA GLU A 328 15.02 -24.24 2.89
C GLU A 328 15.26 -24.62 1.42
N ARG A 329 14.36 -25.41 0.83
CA ARG A 329 14.56 -26.03 -0.49
C ARG A 329 13.26 -26.02 -1.30
N PHE A 330 13.35 -25.44 -2.50
CA PHE A 330 12.30 -25.55 -3.50
C PHE A 330 12.44 -26.87 -4.28
N PRO A 331 11.35 -27.61 -4.56
CA PRO A 331 11.40 -28.93 -5.19
C PRO A 331 11.74 -28.89 -6.67
N GLU A 332 12.16 -30.03 -7.23
CA GLU A 332 12.41 -30.15 -8.66
C GLU A 332 11.10 -30.04 -9.45
N ILE A 333 11.09 -29.14 -10.44
CA ILE A 333 9.92 -28.85 -11.27
C ILE A 333 9.92 -29.72 -12.52
N GLN A 334 8.88 -30.53 -12.69
CA GLN A 334 8.64 -31.24 -13.95
C GLN A 334 8.17 -30.26 -15.04
N LYS A 335 8.45 -30.55 -16.32
CA LYS A 335 8.15 -29.66 -17.47
C LYS A 335 6.68 -29.20 -17.60
N ASN A 336 5.76 -29.80 -16.84
CA ASN A 336 4.32 -29.62 -17.01
C ASN A 336 3.72 -28.46 -16.19
N MET A 337 4.45 -27.80 -15.27
CA MET A 337 3.99 -26.56 -14.58
C MET A 337 4.05 -25.32 -15.48
N GLY A 338 3.62 -25.45 -16.74
CA GLY A 338 3.78 -24.42 -17.75
C GLY A 338 2.88 -23.20 -17.57
N ASN A 339 1.93 -23.21 -16.63
CA ASN A 339 0.97 -22.11 -16.43
C ASN A 339 1.30 -21.17 -15.27
N LEU A 340 2.33 -21.47 -14.47
CA LEU A 340 2.68 -20.64 -13.32
C LEU A 340 3.13 -19.25 -13.78
N ARG A 341 2.41 -18.22 -13.35
CA ARG A 341 2.65 -16.81 -13.70
C ARG A 341 3.32 -16.04 -12.58
N THR A 342 3.09 -16.45 -11.34
CA THR A 342 3.58 -15.74 -10.16
C THR A 342 4.06 -16.73 -9.10
N LEU A 343 5.29 -16.53 -8.65
CA LEU A 343 5.93 -17.29 -7.58
C LEU A 343 6.46 -16.31 -6.53
N HIS A 344 5.89 -16.38 -5.32
CA HIS A 344 6.35 -15.60 -4.18
C HIS A 344 7.03 -16.51 -3.15
N LEU A 345 8.24 -16.13 -2.75
CA LEU A 345 9.10 -16.84 -1.81
C LEU A 345 9.71 -15.88 -0.78
N ASP A 346 9.11 -14.70 -0.59
CA ASP A 346 9.66 -13.63 0.23
C ASP A 346 9.85 -14.09 1.67
N GLY A 347 10.91 -13.67 2.36
CA GLY A 347 11.16 -13.99 3.76
C GLY A 347 11.38 -15.49 4.05
N THR A 348 11.57 -16.33 3.03
CA THR A 348 11.86 -17.76 3.22
C THR A 348 13.34 -18.00 3.58
N ALA A 349 13.63 -19.17 4.15
CA ALA A 349 15.00 -19.60 4.45
C ALA A 349 15.71 -20.29 3.27
N ILE A 350 15.21 -20.09 2.05
CA ILE A 350 15.70 -20.78 0.86
C ILE A 350 17.19 -20.51 0.62
N LYS A 351 17.94 -21.57 0.34
CA LYS A 351 19.39 -21.48 0.07
C LYS A 351 19.71 -21.26 -1.42
N GLY A 352 18.81 -21.68 -2.29
CA GLY A 352 18.92 -21.61 -3.74
C GLY A 352 17.69 -22.23 -4.41
N LEU A 353 17.46 -21.87 -5.68
CA LEU A 353 16.45 -22.49 -6.53
C LEU A 353 17.05 -23.68 -7.32
N PRO A 354 16.26 -24.74 -7.61
CA PRO A 354 16.73 -25.86 -8.43
C PRO A 354 16.89 -25.45 -9.90
N TYR A 355 17.73 -26.18 -10.64
CA TYR A 355 17.94 -25.92 -12.07
C TYR A 355 16.64 -26.00 -12.88
N SER A 356 15.71 -26.86 -12.48
CA SER A 356 14.40 -27.01 -13.11
C SER A 356 13.49 -25.78 -13.02
N VAL A 357 13.82 -24.74 -12.24
CA VAL A 357 13.06 -23.47 -12.23
C VAL A 357 12.91 -22.87 -13.63
N GLY A 358 13.91 -23.06 -14.50
CA GLY A 358 13.86 -22.61 -15.89
C GLY A 358 12.77 -23.25 -16.75
N HIS A 359 12.11 -24.32 -16.28
CA HIS A 359 10.94 -24.90 -16.94
C HIS A 359 9.69 -24.01 -16.86
N LEU A 360 9.64 -23.03 -15.94
CA LEU A 360 8.50 -22.13 -15.73
C LEU A 360 8.43 -21.01 -16.78
N THR A 361 8.37 -21.38 -18.06
CA THR A 361 8.50 -20.46 -19.20
C THR A 361 7.43 -19.35 -19.28
N ARG A 362 6.30 -19.49 -18.58
CA ARG A 362 5.23 -18.48 -18.46
C ARG A 362 5.27 -17.68 -17.16
N LEU A 363 6.33 -17.82 -16.35
CA LEU A 363 6.47 -17.06 -15.11
C LEU A 363 6.71 -15.60 -15.45
N ASN A 364 5.79 -14.72 -15.04
CA ASN A 364 5.90 -13.27 -15.22
C ASN A 364 6.64 -12.62 -14.05
N ARG A 365 6.46 -13.15 -12.83
CA ARG A 365 6.97 -12.52 -11.60
C ARG A 365 7.57 -13.54 -10.66
N LEU A 366 8.81 -13.29 -10.24
CA LEU A 366 9.53 -14.05 -9.23
C LEU A 366 9.95 -13.11 -8.09
N ARG A 367 9.38 -13.32 -6.89
CA ARG A 367 9.74 -12.57 -5.69
C ARG A 367 10.50 -13.47 -4.70
N LEU A 368 11.66 -13.00 -4.27
CA LEU A 368 12.60 -13.62 -3.33
C LEU A 368 13.08 -12.57 -2.31
N GLU A 369 12.26 -11.59 -1.99
CA GLU A 369 12.59 -10.49 -1.09
C GLU A 369 12.93 -11.03 0.31
N ASN A 370 13.93 -10.50 1.00
CA ASN A 370 14.33 -10.92 2.35
C ASN A 370 14.70 -12.42 2.49
N CYS A 371 15.03 -13.13 1.40
CA CYS A 371 15.60 -14.48 1.45
C CYS A 371 17.07 -14.44 1.89
N ARG A 372 17.31 -14.18 3.18
CA ARG A 372 18.65 -13.94 3.74
C ARG A 372 19.63 -15.11 3.58
N ASN A 373 19.16 -16.33 3.40
CA ASN A 373 20.00 -17.52 3.21
C ASN A 373 20.34 -17.81 1.74
N LEU A 374 19.76 -17.06 0.79
CA LEU A 374 19.96 -17.26 -0.63
C LEU A 374 21.41 -16.91 -0.99
N LYS A 375 22.16 -17.90 -1.47
CA LYS A 375 23.58 -17.72 -1.82
C LYS A 375 23.81 -17.47 -3.31
N SER A 376 22.97 -18.06 -4.15
CA SER A 376 23.07 -17.96 -5.59
C SER A 376 21.74 -18.32 -6.26
N LEU A 377 21.64 -17.92 -7.53
CA LEU A 377 20.55 -18.30 -8.41
C LEU A 377 21.09 -19.24 -9.51
N PRO A 378 20.30 -20.22 -9.98
CA PRO A 378 20.70 -21.06 -11.10
C PRO A 378 20.64 -20.29 -12.43
N ASN A 379 21.59 -20.52 -13.33
CA ASN A 379 21.61 -19.87 -14.66
C ASN A 379 20.37 -20.19 -15.50
N SER A 380 19.60 -21.24 -15.16
CA SER A 380 18.34 -21.58 -15.82
C SER A 380 17.24 -20.52 -15.66
N ILE A 381 17.40 -19.53 -14.78
CA ILE A 381 16.55 -18.33 -14.73
C ILE A 381 16.50 -17.61 -16.10
N CYS A 382 17.58 -17.69 -16.90
CA CYS A 382 17.61 -17.14 -18.26
C CYS A 382 16.60 -17.81 -19.22
N GLY A 383 16.13 -19.01 -18.86
CA GLY A 383 15.08 -19.74 -19.58
C GLY A 383 13.66 -19.20 -19.34
N LEU A 384 13.46 -18.30 -18.37
CA LEU A 384 12.16 -17.73 -18.04
C LEU A 384 11.75 -16.63 -19.04
N LYS A 385 11.36 -17.03 -20.26
CA LYS A 385 11.12 -16.11 -21.39
C LYS A 385 9.98 -15.10 -21.21
N SER A 386 9.08 -15.32 -20.26
CA SER A 386 7.99 -14.39 -19.94
C SER A 386 8.24 -13.54 -18.69
N LEU A 387 9.42 -13.66 -18.05
CA LEU A 387 9.71 -12.99 -16.79
C LEU A 387 9.79 -11.48 -16.99
N GLU A 388 8.90 -10.74 -16.35
CA GLU A 388 8.79 -9.27 -16.39
C GLU A 388 9.47 -8.63 -15.17
N ALA A 389 9.42 -9.29 -14.00
CA ALA A 389 9.97 -8.75 -12.75
C ALA A 389 10.67 -9.81 -11.91
N LEU A 390 11.89 -9.49 -11.46
CA LEU A 390 12.70 -10.25 -10.53
C LEU A 390 13.07 -9.38 -9.33
N ASN A 391 12.56 -9.73 -8.14
CA ASN A 391 12.89 -9.04 -6.89
C ASN A 391 13.72 -9.93 -5.98
N LEU A 392 14.94 -9.51 -5.67
CA LEU A 392 15.91 -10.19 -4.80
C LEU A 392 16.30 -9.30 -3.61
N SER A 393 15.51 -8.26 -3.32
CA SER A 393 15.87 -7.25 -2.32
C SER A 393 16.00 -7.89 -0.94
N GLY A 394 16.99 -7.50 -0.13
CA GLY A 394 17.21 -8.05 1.21
C GLY A 394 17.83 -9.45 1.24
N CYS A 395 18.25 -10.02 0.10
CA CYS A 395 19.06 -11.23 0.04
C CYS A 395 20.52 -10.95 0.44
N SER A 396 20.76 -10.68 1.72
CA SER A 396 22.06 -10.20 2.23
C SER A 396 23.24 -11.17 2.00
N ASN A 397 23.01 -12.48 1.87
CA ASN A 397 24.05 -13.48 1.58
C ASN A 397 24.25 -13.77 0.08
N LEU A 398 23.55 -13.07 -0.81
CA LEU A 398 23.75 -13.16 -2.25
C LEU A 398 24.97 -12.31 -2.64
N GLU A 399 26.14 -12.93 -2.68
CA GLU A 399 27.43 -12.24 -2.90
C GLU A 399 27.76 -11.94 -4.38
N ALA A 400 27.11 -12.65 -5.30
CA ALA A 400 27.25 -12.48 -6.75
C ALA A 400 25.93 -12.74 -7.46
N PHE A 401 25.69 -12.01 -8.55
CA PHE A 401 24.59 -12.27 -9.46
C PHE A 401 24.96 -13.35 -10.49
N LEU A 402 23.97 -14.03 -11.07
CA LEU A 402 24.19 -15.14 -12.01
C LEU A 402 24.76 -14.67 -13.36
N GLU A 403 25.53 -15.53 -14.04
CA GLU A 403 25.90 -15.26 -15.44
C GLU A 403 24.70 -15.48 -16.37
N ILE A 404 24.35 -14.44 -17.13
CA ILE A 404 23.22 -14.46 -18.04
C ILE A 404 23.68 -15.03 -19.38
N THR A 405 23.24 -16.24 -19.70
CA THR A 405 23.70 -16.97 -20.90
C THR A 405 22.82 -16.74 -22.13
N GLU A 406 21.65 -16.12 -21.97
CA GLU A 406 20.66 -15.91 -23.03
C GLU A 406 19.96 -14.55 -22.88
N ASP A 407 19.53 -13.96 -24.00
CA ASP A 407 18.80 -12.70 -23.98
C ASP A 407 17.44 -12.84 -23.25
N MET A 408 17.17 -11.90 -22.34
CA MET A 408 15.93 -11.76 -21.57
C MET A 408 15.19 -10.50 -22.02
N GLU A 409 14.38 -10.63 -23.08
CA GLU A 409 13.70 -9.50 -23.72
C GLU A 409 12.49 -8.95 -22.95
N GLN A 410 11.89 -9.77 -22.06
CA GLN A 410 10.69 -9.40 -21.31
C GLN A 410 10.99 -8.87 -19.90
N LEU A 411 12.21 -9.06 -19.38
CA LEU A 411 12.54 -8.64 -18.02
C LEU A 411 12.66 -7.12 -17.97
N GLU A 412 11.66 -6.46 -17.41
CA GLU A 412 11.59 -5.00 -17.32
C GLU A 412 12.12 -4.48 -15.98
N HIS A 413 11.99 -5.27 -14.91
CA HIS A 413 12.31 -4.85 -13.54
C HIS A 413 13.26 -5.83 -12.84
N LEU A 414 14.41 -5.33 -12.39
CA LEU A 414 15.36 -6.06 -11.55
C LEU A 414 15.68 -5.25 -10.30
N SER A 415 15.31 -5.77 -9.13
CA SER A 415 15.64 -5.17 -7.83
C SER A 415 16.60 -6.06 -7.06
N LEU A 416 17.77 -5.49 -6.73
CA LEU A 416 18.88 -6.09 -6.00
C LEU A 416 19.20 -5.30 -4.72
N CYS A 417 18.23 -4.54 -4.20
CA CYS A 417 18.45 -3.70 -3.02
C CYS A 417 18.87 -4.54 -1.80
N GLU A 418 19.70 -4.03 -0.91
CA GLU A 418 20.07 -4.68 0.36
C GLU A 418 20.66 -6.10 0.15
N THR A 419 21.28 -6.35 -1.00
CA THR A 419 21.98 -7.60 -1.30
C THR A 419 23.47 -7.51 -0.97
N GLY A 420 24.10 -8.67 -0.78
CA GLY A 420 25.53 -8.79 -0.51
C GLY A 420 26.43 -8.66 -1.75
N ILE A 421 25.89 -8.31 -2.92
CA ILE A 421 26.61 -8.36 -4.20
C ILE A 421 27.82 -7.43 -4.20
N SER A 422 28.93 -7.93 -4.71
CA SER A 422 30.17 -7.16 -4.86
C SER A 422 30.33 -6.53 -6.25
N GLU A 423 29.83 -7.21 -7.29
CA GLU A 423 29.83 -6.77 -8.67
C GLU A 423 28.65 -7.37 -9.45
N LEU A 424 28.27 -6.71 -10.55
CA LEU A 424 27.37 -7.29 -11.55
C LEU A 424 28.19 -7.90 -12.70
N PRO A 425 27.78 -9.04 -13.27
CA PRO A 425 28.50 -9.69 -14.36
C PRO A 425 28.40 -8.88 -15.66
N SER A 426 29.41 -8.99 -16.52
CA SER A 426 29.38 -8.33 -17.83
C SER A 426 28.21 -8.79 -18.71
N SER A 427 27.74 -10.02 -18.51
CA SER A 427 26.57 -10.59 -19.20
C SER A 427 25.24 -9.88 -18.88
N ILE A 428 25.22 -8.88 -17.99
CA ILE A 428 24.05 -8.01 -17.75
C ILE A 428 23.50 -7.40 -19.05
N GLU A 429 24.33 -7.22 -20.09
CA GLU A 429 23.90 -6.73 -21.41
C GLU A 429 22.83 -7.59 -22.10
N HIS A 430 22.68 -8.85 -21.68
CA HIS A 430 21.63 -9.74 -22.18
C HIS A 430 20.24 -9.43 -21.61
N LEU A 431 20.10 -8.54 -20.63
CA LEU A 431 18.80 -8.06 -20.12
C LEU A 431 18.20 -6.98 -21.05
N ARG A 432 17.96 -7.33 -22.31
CA ARG A 432 17.59 -6.38 -23.37
C ARG A 432 16.27 -5.64 -23.13
N GLY A 433 15.36 -6.22 -22.34
CA GLY A 433 14.09 -5.59 -21.96
C GLY A 433 14.17 -4.67 -20.74
N LEU A 434 15.31 -4.60 -20.04
CA LEU A 434 15.38 -4.00 -18.72
C LEU A 434 15.14 -2.49 -18.76
N LYS A 435 14.12 -2.05 -18.01
CA LYS A 435 13.72 -0.63 -17.89
C LYS A 435 14.12 -0.05 -16.54
N TYR A 436 14.12 -0.86 -15.48
CA TYR A 436 14.37 -0.45 -14.11
C TYR A 436 15.39 -1.38 -13.45
N LEU A 437 16.50 -0.81 -12.98
CA LEU A 437 17.53 -1.51 -12.22
C LEU A 437 17.75 -0.80 -10.87
N GLU A 438 17.59 -1.54 -9.78
CA GLU A 438 17.73 -1.00 -8.42
C GLU A 438 18.82 -1.72 -7.63
N LEU A 439 19.74 -0.94 -7.09
CA LEU A 439 20.91 -1.31 -6.31
C LEU A 439 20.98 -0.34 -5.11
N ILE A 440 20.02 -0.44 -4.20
CA ILE A 440 19.91 0.45 -3.03
C ILE A 440 20.46 -0.28 -1.81
N ASN A 441 21.27 0.38 -0.97
CA ASN A 441 21.88 -0.21 0.24
C ASN A 441 22.74 -1.47 -0.04
N CYS A 442 23.38 -1.57 -1.21
CA CYS A 442 24.32 -2.66 -1.49
C CYS A 442 25.70 -2.32 -0.88
N GLU A 443 25.92 -2.69 0.38
CA GLU A 443 27.11 -2.32 1.17
C GLU A 443 28.44 -2.86 0.60
N ASN A 444 28.38 -3.93 -0.21
CA ASN A 444 29.55 -4.59 -0.78
C ASN A 444 29.84 -4.21 -2.24
N LEU A 445 28.95 -3.47 -2.89
CA LEU A 445 29.07 -3.16 -4.33
C LEU A 445 30.29 -2.26 -4.58
N VAL A 446 31.25 -2.77 -5.35
CA VAL A 446 32.53 -2.11 -5.61
C VAL A 446 32.54 -1.38 -6.97
N ALA A 447 31.93 -1.98 -7.99
CA ALA A 447 31.90 -1.45 -9.34
C ALA A 447 30.66 -1.92 -10.11
N LEU A 448 30.30 -1.16 -11.15
CA LEU A 448 29.35 -1.56 -12.17
C LEU A 448 30.09 -1.93 -13.46
N PRO A 449 29.68 -2.97 -14.20
CA PRO A 449 30.33 -3.37 -15.44
C PRO A 449 30.06 -2.35 -16.55
N ASN A 450 31.05 -2.14 -17.44
CA ASN A 450 30.90 -1.26 -18.61
C ASN A 450 29.74 -1.68 -19.55
N SER A 451 29.36 -2.95 -19.54
CA SER A 451 28.25 -3.48 -20.31
C SER A 451 26.87 -3.00 -19.84
N ILE A 452 26.76 -2.34 -18.67
CA ILE A 452 25.51 -1.66 -18.27
C ILE A 452 25.08 -0.61 -19.32
N GLY A 453 26.05 -0.03 -20.04
CA GLY A 453 25.80 0.90 -21.14
C GLY A 453 25.05 0.27 -22.33
N ASN A 454 25.06 -1.06 -22.44
CA ASN A 454 24.41 -1.80 -23.52
C ASN A 454 22.92 -2.08 -23.23
N LEU A 455 22.43 -1.71 -22.04
CA LEU A 455 21.01 -1.83 -21.65
C LEU A 455 20.17 -0.73 -22.30
N THR A 456 19.97 -0.83 -23.62
CA THR A 456 19.32 0.22 -24.42
C THR A 456 17.87 0.53 -24.04
N CYS A 457 17.19 -0.32 -23.27
CA CYS A 457 15.83 -0.04 -22.75
C CYS A 457 15.84 0.61 -21.35
N LEU A 458 17.00 0.79 -20.72
CA LEU A 458 17.09 1.23 -19.33
C LEU A 458 16.64 2.69 -19.19
N THR A 459 15.55 2.89 -18.46
CA THR A 459 14.94 4.21 -18.23
C THR A 459 15.26 4.78 -16.85
N SER A 460 15.50 3.90 -15.87
CA SER A 460 15.77 4.25 -14.47
C SER A 460 16.88 3.36 -13.92
N LEU A 461 17.95 3.99 -13.44
CA LEU A 461 19.04 3.33 -12.73
C LEU A 461 19.17 3.93 -11.33
N HIS A 462 18.94 3.12 -10.31
CA HIS A 462 19.11 3.55 -8.92
C HIS A 462 20.27 2.80 -8.27
N VAL A 463 21.31 3.53 -7.91
CA VAL A 463 22.47 3.04 -7.17
C VAL A 463 22.63 3.96 -5.97
N HIS A 464 21.98 3.61 -4.87
CA HIS A 464 21.85 4.50 -3.72
C HIS A 464 22.41 3.84 -2.46
N ASN A 465 23.13 4.59 -1.64
CA ASN A 465 23.77 4.11 -0.41
C ASN A 465 24.66 2.87 -0.66
N CYS A 466 25.55 2.97 -1.67
CA CYS A 466 26.56 1.94 -1.99
C CYS A 466 27.96 2.48 -1.67
N PRO A 467 28.40 2.47 -0.40
CA PRO A 467 29.56 3.23 0.07
C PRO A 467 30.93 2.76 -0.45
N LYS A 468 31.02 1.54 -1.02
CA LYS A 468 32.25 0.99 -1.60
C LYS A 468 32.37 1.23 -3.11
N LEU A 469 31.35 1.84 -3.72
CA LEU A 469 31.33 2.14 -5.14
C LEU A 469 32.27 3.31 -5.44
N HIS A 470 33.44 3.03 -5.97
CA HIS A 470 34.48 4.04 -6.24
C HIS A 470 34.77 4.20 -7.75
N LYS A 471 34.04 3.48 -8.61
CA LYS A 471 34.12 3.66 -10.06
C LYS A 471 32.78 3.43 -10.74
N LEU A 472 32.32 4.44 -11.49
CA LEU A 472 31.22 4.32 -12.43
C LEU A 472 31.70 3.82 -13.80
N PRO A 473 30.83 3.21 -14.62
CA PRO A 473 31.24 2.62 -15.89
C PRO A 473 31.52 3.69 -16.95
N ASP A 474 32.54 3.46 -17.78
CA ASP A 474 33.02 4.43 -18.76
C ASP A 474 32.10 4.52 -20.00
N ASN A 475 31.17 3.56 -20.20
CA ASN A 475 30.30 3.46 -21.38
C ASN A 475 28.85 3.95 -21.13
N LEU A 476 28.62 4.81 -20.13
CA LEU A 476 27.29 5.34 -19.83
C LEU A 476 26.68 6.14 -20.98
N ARG A 477 27.50 6.72 -21.86
CA ARG A 477 27.06 7.47 -23.05
C ARG A 477 26.13 6.67 -23.95
N SER A 478 26.26 5.33 -23.99
CA SER A 478 25.38 4.46 -24.77
C SER A 478 23.90 4.54 -24.33
N LEU A 479 23.62 4.99 -23.09
CA LEU A 479 22.28 5.18 -22.55
C LEU A 479 21.67 6.56 -22.82
N GLN A 480 22.35 7.43 -23.59
CA GLN A 480 21.99 8.85 -23.79
C GLN A 480 20.57 9.12 -24.32
N CYS A 481 19.96 8.15 -25.01
CA CYS A 481 18.64 8.28 -25.61
C CYS A 481 17.50 7.73 -24.73
N CYS A 482 17.83 7.02 -23.64
CA CYS A 482 16.85 6.18 -22.94
C CYS A 482 16.81 6.41 -21.44
N LEU A 483 17.97 6.69 -20.80
CA LEU A 483 18.02 6.89 -19.36
C LEU A 483 17.42 8.26 -18.99
N THR A 484 16.34 8.23 -18.19
CA THR A 484 15.58 9.41 -17.75
C THR A 484 15.81 9.73 -16.28
N ARG A 485 16.14 8.72 -15.47
CA ARG A 485 16.39 8.86 -14.03
C ARG A 485 17.66 8.14 -13.62
N LEU A 486 18.50 8.85 -12.86
CA LEU A 486 19.73 8.32 -12.30
C LEU A 486 19.85 8.72 -10.84
N ASP A 487 19.93 7.74 -9.96
CA ASP A 487 20.24 7.93 -8.54
C ASP A 487 21.63 7.33 -8.25
N LEU A 488 22.51 8.17 -7.71
CA LEU A 488 23.88 7.87 -7.29
C LEU A 488 24.11 8.35 -5.84
N GLY A 489 23.05 8.53 -5.07
CA GLY A 489 23.14 9.12 -3.75
C GLY A 489 23.86 8.20 -2.75
N GLY A 490 24.66 8.72 -1.83
CA GLY A 490 25.24 7.90 -0.74
C GLY A 490 26.32 6.92 -1.21
N CYS A 491 26.92 7.15 -2.38
CA CYS A 491 27.93 6.26 -2.95
C CYS A 491 29.38 6.66 -2.59
N ASN A 492 29.57 7.68 -1.77
CA ASN A 492 30.87 8.25 -1.41
C ASN A 492 31.69 8.81 -2.59
N LEU A 493 31.07 9.08 -3.73
CA LEU A 493 31.75 9.46 -4.97
C LEU A 493 32.52 10.77 -4.83
N MET A 494 33.73 10.79 -5.38
CA MET A 494 34.53 11.98 -5.64
C MET A 494 34.38 12.44 -7.10
N GLU A 495 34.79 13.68 -7.40
CA GLU A 495 34.68 14.26 -8.75
C GLU A 495 35.41 13.45 -9.84
N GLU A 496 36.57 12.88 -9.50
CA GLU A 496 37.40 12.10 -10.42
C GLU A 496 36.80 10.73 -10.77
N GLU A 497 35.86 10.25 -9.95
CA GLU A 497 35.21 8.95 -10.09
C GLU A 497 33.93 9.02 -10.94
N ILE A 498 33.48 10.23 -11.27
CA ILE A 498 32.34 10.46 -12.17
C ILE A 498 32.84 10.63 -13.60
N PRO A 499 32.62 9.66 -14.50
CA PRO A 499 33.13 9.70 -15.87
C PRO A 499 32.46 10.81 -16.67
N SER A 500 33.20 11.38 -17.63
CA SER A 500 32.70 12.42 -18.54
C SER A 500 31.46 11.98 -19.32
N ASP A 501 31.33 10.68 -19.56
CA ASP A 501 30.23 10.06 -20.30
C ASP A 501 28.86 10.21 -19.62
N LEU A 502 28.83 10.38 -18.29
CA LEU A 502 27.59 10.68 -17.55
C LEU A 502 26.95 11.98 -18.05
N TRP A 503 27.76 12.96 -18.44
CA TRP A 503 27.29 14.25 -18.93
C TRP A 503 26.76 14.20 -20.37
N CYS A 504 26.96 13.08 -21.08
CA CYS A 504 26.39 12.86 -22.41
C CYS A 504 24.93 12.36 -22.37
N LEU A 505 24.35 12.13 -21.18
CA LEU A 505 23.00 11.58 -21.01
C LEU A 505 21.89 12.58 -21.38
N SER A 506 21.71 12.83 -22.68
CA SER A 506 20.82 13.88 -23.20
C SER A 506 19.33 13.72 -22.86
N SER A 507 18.90 12.52 -22.47
CA SER A 507 17.51 12.22 -22.08
C SER A 507 17.26 12.25 -20.57
N LEU A 508 18.30 12.49 -19.76
CA LEU A 508 18.20 12.49 -18.31
C LEU A 508 17.34 13.67 -17.83
N GLU A 509 16.30 13.37 -17.05
CA GLU A 509 15.37 14.35 -16.48
C GLU A 509 15.59 14.52 -14.97
N ASP A 510 15.89 13.43 -14.25
CA ASP A 510 16.13 13.45 -12.81
C ASP A 510 17.51 12.88 -12.48
N LEU A 511 18.33 13.66 -11.75
CA LEU A 511 19.64 13.24 -11.26
C LEU A 511 19.72 13.44 -9.74
N ASN A 512 19.97 12.36 -9.01
CA ASN A 512 20.29 12.40 -7.58
C ASN A 512 21.76 12.03 -7.36
N ILE A 513 22.54 12.96 -6.82
CA ILE A 513 23.96 12.80 -6.44
C ILE A 513 24.18 13.21 -4.98
N SER A 514 23.12 13.14 -4.16
CA SER A 514 23.15 13.45 -2.73
C SER A 514 24.13 12.55 -1.97
N GLU A 515 24.55 12.93 -0.76
CA GLU A 515 25.34 12.10 0.17
C GLU A 515 26.67 11.62 -0.45
N ASN A 516 27.30 12.45 -1.30
CA ASN A 516 28.60 12.20 -1.91
C ASN A 516 29.66 13.21 -1.45
N HIS A 517 30.93 12.95 -1.77
CA HIS A 517 32.10 13.70 -1.27
C HIS A 517 32.70 14.67 -2.29
N MET A 518 31.90 15.15 -3.25
CA MET A 518 32.34 16.12 -4.25
C MET A 518 32.52 17.52 -3.65
N ARG A 519 33.52 18.28 -4.13
CA ARG A 519 33.73 19.69 -3.76
C ARG A 519 32.98 20.65 -4.67
N CYS A 520 32.83 20.29 -5.93
CA CYS A 520 32.08 21.03 -6.91
C CYS A 520 31.33 20.11 -7.86
N ILE A 521 30.25 20.62 -8.44
CA ILE A 521 29.56 19.93 -9.53
C ILE A 521 30.37 20.11 -10.81
N PRO A 522 30.72 19.02 -11.53
CA PRO A 522 31.46 19.14 -12.78
C PRO A 522 30.72 19.99 -13.82
N ALA A 523 31.47 20.86 -14.53
CA ALA A 523 30.91 21.76 -15.54
C ALA A 523 30.17 21.04 -16.70
N GLY A 524 30.45 19.74 -16.88
CA GLY A 524 29.76 18.87 -17.82
C GLY A 524 28.24 18.80 -17.59
N ILE A 525 27.74 19.05 -16.38
CA ILE A 525 26.30 19.03 -16.07
C ILE A 525 25.45 19.94 -16.97
N THR A 526 26.06 21.01 -17.52
CA THR A 526 25.44 21.92 -18.48
C THR A 526 25.03 21.25 -19.81
N GLN A 527 25.61 20.09 -20.13
CA GLN A 527 25.31 19.30 -21.33
C GLN A 527 24.01 18.49 -21.20
N LEU A 528 23.48 18.31 -19.98
CA LEU A 528 22.25 17.57 -19.72
C LEU A 528 21.02 18.42 -20.07
N CYS A 529 20.71 18.50 -21.37
CA CYS A 529 19.73 19.43 -21.94
C CYS A 529 18.26 19.19 -21.55
N LYS A 530 17.93 18.04 -20.95
CA LYS A 530 16.58 17.71 -20.46
C LYS A 530 16.51 17.62 -18.93
N LEU A 531 17.61 17.87 -18.20
CA LEU A 531 17.63 17.74 -16.75
C LEU A 531 16.65 18.74 -16.14
N ARG A 532 15.64 18.24 -15.43
CA ARG A 532 14.62 19.03 -14.72
C ARG A 532 14.90 19.09 -13.23
N THR A 533 15.35 17.98 -12.64
CA THR A 533 15.56 17.84 -11.20
C THR A 533 16.98 17.45 -10.90
N LEU A 534 17.61 18.16 -9.96
CA LEU A 534 18.93 17.86 -9.46
C LEU A 534 18.93 17.83 -7.93
N CYS A 535 19.19 16.67 -7.34
CA CYS A 535 19.31 16.50 -5.89
C CYS A 535 20.78 16.30 -5.50
N ILE A 536 21.28 17.16 -4.61
CA ILE A 536 22.68 17.21 -4.13
C ILE A 536 22.64 17.46 -2.61
N ASN A 537 21.79 16.72 -1.94
CA ASN A 537 21.56 16.84 -0.52
C ASN A 537 22.70 16.16 0.25
N HIS A 538 22.96 16.56 1.47
CA HIS A 538 23.95 16.04 2.39
C HIS A 538 25.35 15.81 1.77
N CYS A 539 25.83 16.72 0.93
CA CYS A 539 27.19 16.67 0.38
C CYS A 539 28.16 17.50 1.26
N PRO A 540 28.88 16.90 2.23
CA PRO A 540 29.60 17.63 3.27
C PRO A 540 30.78 18.47 2.75
N MET A 541 31.34 18.10 1.59
CA MET A 541 32.49 18.77 1.00
C MET A 541 32.12 19.79 -0.09
N LEU A 542 30.83 19.93 -0.43
CA LEU A 542 30.39 20.77 -1.55
C LEU A 542 30.59 22.26 -1.22
N GLU A 543 31.56 22.86 -1.89
CA GLU A 543 31.91 24.29 -1.78
C GLU A 543 31.26 25.13 -2.89
N VAL A 544 31.12 24.55 -4.09
CA VAL A 544 30.71 25.31 -5.29
C VAL A 544 29.67 24.56 -6.13
N ILE A 545 28.51 25.19 -6.31
CA ILE A 545 27.56 24.84 -7.38
C ILE A 545 27.97 25.67 -8.61
N GLY A 546 28.64 25.01 -9.56
CA GLY A 546 29.08 25.61 -10.83
C GLY A 546 27.90 25.97 -11.75
N GLU A 547 28.16 26.18 -13.03
CA GLU A 547 27.09 26.48 -14.00
C GLU A 547 26.08 25.33 -14.11
N LEU A 548 24.79 25.66 -14.10
CA LEU A 548 23.68 24.71 -14.15
C LEU A 548 23.09 24.61 -15.57
N PRO A 549 22.50 23.45 -15.96
CA PRO A 549 21.84 23.31 -17.23
C PRO A 549 20.58 24.19 -17.30
N SER A 550 20.39 24.85 -18.43
CA SER A 550 19.28 25.79 -18.63
C SER A 550 17.88 25.17 -18.51
N SER A 551 17.75 23.85 -18.66
CA SER A 551 16.51 23.09 -18.52
C SER A 551 16.07 22.87 -17.06
N LEU A 552 16.94 23.15 -16.09
CA LEU A 552 16.73 22.80 -14.69
C LEU A 552 15.56 23.57 -14.07
N GLU A 553 14.58 22.83 -13.57
CA GLU A 553 13.36 23.36 -12.94
C GLU A 553 13.45 23.28 -11.41
N ARG A 554 14.24 22.35 -10.87
CA ARG A 554 14.36 22.13 -9.44
C ARG A 554 15.78 21.71 -9.05
N ILE A 555 16.30 22.30 -7.97
CA ILE A 555 17.55 21.91 -7.34
C ILE A 555 17.36 21.80 -5.83
N GLU A 556 17.80 20.70 -5.26
CA GLU A 556 17.87 20.50 -3.81
C GLU A 556 19.35 20.36 -3.42
N ALA A 557 19.82 21.18 -2.49
CA ALA A 557 21.20 21.16 -2.02
C ALA A 557 21.23 21.22 -0.49
N HIS A 558 20.47 20.32 0.15
CA HIS A 558 20.37 20.31 1.60
C HIS A 558 21.57 19.79 2.36
N GLY A 559 21.83 20.19 3.60
CA GLY A 559 22.90 19.60 4.42
C GLY A 559 24.31 19.75 3.85
N CYS A 560 24.59 20.82 3.10
CA CYS A 560 25.87 21.13 2.47
C CYS A 560 26.58 22.29 3.22
N PRO A 561 27.27 22.03 4.35
CA PRO A 561 27.78 23.07 5.24
C PRO A 561 28.91 23.93 4.64
N CYS A 562 29.65 23.40 3.67
CA CYS A 562 30.74 24.11 2.99
C CYS A 562 30.25 25.06 1.89
N LEU A 563 28.95 25.05 1.58
CA LEU A 563 28.38 25.89 0.54
C LEU A 563 28.22 27.34 1.06
N GLU A 564 28.98 28.28 0.50
CA GLU A 564 28.88 29.69 0.90
C GLU A 564 27.54 30.31 0.47
N THR A 565 26.65 30.56 1.44
CA THR A 565 25.30 31.09 1.21
C THR A 565 25.11 32.56 1.57
N GLU A 566 26.01 33.14 2.36
CA GLU A 566 25.78 34.45 3.01
C GLU A 566 26.14 35.66 2.14
N THR A 567 27.12 35.54 1.24
CA THR A 567 27.56 36.69 0.43
C THR A 567 26.94 36.68 -0.95
N SER A 568 26.53 37.86 -1.41
CA SER A 568 26.15 38.11 -2.80
C SER A 568 27.21 37.55 -3.77
N SER A 569 28.47 37.85 -3.54
CA SER A 569 29.60 37.41 -4.37
C SER A 569 29.88 35.91 -4.35
N SER A 570 29.11 35.07 -3.64
CA SER A 570 29.35 33.63 -3.63
C SER A 570 29.12 33.04 -5.02
N LEU A 571 29.93 32.03 -5.36
CA LEU A 571 29.84 31.35 -6.66
C LEU A 571 28.45 30.73 -6.86
N LEU A 572 27.82 30.28 -5.77
CA LEU A 572 26.44 29.79 -5.74
C LEU A 572 25.45 30.82 -6.31
N TRP A 573 25.39 32.03 -5.74
CA TRP A 573 24.43 33.05 -6.18
C TRP A 573 24.73 33.56 -7.58
N SER A 574 26.01 33.65 -7.95
CA SER A 574 26.40 34.02 -9.31
C SER A 574 25.87 33.02 -10.36
N SER A 575 25.96 31.71 -10.09
CA SER A 575 25.47 30.66 -10.97
C SER A 575 23.94 30.59 -10.99
N LEU A 576 23.31 30.60 -9.80
CA LEU A 576 21.85 30.60 -9.68
C LEU A 576 21.23 31.80 -10.38
N LEU A 577 21.73 33.03 -10.14
CA LEU A 577 21.21 34.23 -10.80
C LEU A 577 21.43 34.19 -12.31
N LYS A 578 22.53 33.61 -12.81
CA LYS A 578 22.74 33.39 -14.24
C LYS A 578 21.68 32.43 -14.81
N HIS A 579 21.37 31.35 -14.10
CA HIS A 579 20.33 30.39 -14.47
C HIS A 579 18.93 31.01 -14.46
N LEU A 580 18.57 31.76 -13.41
CA LEU A 580 17.27 32.44 -13.30
C LEU A 580 17.04 33.48 -14.40
N LYS A 581 18.12 34.05 -14.96
CA LYS A 581 18.09 34.98 -16.09
C LYS A 581 18.04 34.29 -17.46
N SER A 582 18.07 32.96 -17.50
CA SER A 582 17.96 32.19 -18.73
C SER A 582 16.62 32.47 -19.44
N PRO A 583 16.59 32.52 -20.79
CA PRO A 583 15.36 32.76 -21.57
C PRO A 583 14.30 31.65 -21.43
N ILE A 584 14.63 30.53 -20.76
CA ILE A 584 13.69 29.46 -20.42
C ILE A 584 12.86 29.92 -19.22
N GLN A 585 11.80 30.68 -19.50
CA GLN A 585 10.91 31.30 -18.53
C GLN A 585 10.02 30.27 -17.79
N ARG A 586 10.63 29.36 -17.01
CA ARG A 586 9.92 28.40 -16.16
C ARG A 586 10.20 28.69 -14.68
N ARG A 587 9.25 28.29 -13.83
CA ARG A 587 9.43 28.36 -12.36
C ARG A 587 10.62 27.50 -11.97
N CYS A 588 11.48 28.04 -11.12
CA CYS A 588 12.61 27.31 -10.54
C CYS A 588 12.49 27.27 -9.01
N ASN A 589 12.70 26.11 -8.40
CA ASN A 589 12.70 25.94 -6.94
C ASN A 589 14.05 25.43 -6.46
N ILE A 590 14.60 26.11 -5.45
CA ILE A 590 15.91 25.83 -4.85
C ILE A 590 15.73 25.70 -3.33
N ILE A 591 16.32 24.68 -2.72
CA ILE A 591 16.26 24.46 -1.26
C ILE A 591 17.68 24.40 -0.68
N ILE A 592 17.97 25.25 0.31
CA ILE A 592 19.28 25.40 0.98
C ILE A 592 19.11 25.49 2.53
N PRO A 593 19.15 24.38 3.27
CA PRO A 593 19.28 24.28 4.72
C PRO A 593 20.68 24.40 5.26
N GLY A 594 20.74 24.67 6.56
CA GLY A 594 21.91 25.20 7.25
C GLY A 594 22.10 26.71 7.01
N SER A 595 21.19 27.37 6.28
CA SER A 595 21.27 28.80 6.03
C SER A 595 21.01 29.61 7.29
N SER A 596 21.83 30.63 7.53
CA SER A 596 21.72 31.55 8.68
C SER A 596 20.58 32.57 8.54
N GLY A 597 20.02 32.74 7.34
CA GLY A 597 19.00 33.72 7.05
C GLY A 597 18.78 34.00 5.58
N ILE A 598 17.90 34.96 5.30
CA ILE A 598 17.78 35.53 3.96
C ILE A 598 19.02 36.40 3.70
N PRO A 599 19.69 36.28 2.53
CA PRO A 599 20.89 37.06 2.25
C PRO A 599 20.65 38.57 2.31
N GLU A 600 21.64 39.33 2.81
CA GLU A 600 21.50 40.78 3.03
C GLU A 600 21.21 41.59 1.75
N TRP A 601 21.61 41.07 0.59
CA TRP A 601 21.37 41.72 -0.70
C TRP A 601 19.92 41.64 -1.19
N VAL A 602 19.07 40.83 -0.54
CA VAL A 602 17.65 40.72 -0.87
C VAL A 602 16.93 42.02 -0.49
N SER A 603 16.49 42.74 -1.51
CA SER A 603 15.93 44.10 -1.42
C SER A 603 14.74 44.26 -0.48
N HIS A 604 13.83 43.29 -0.41
CA HIS A 604 12.64 43.36 0.44
C HIS A 604 12.60 42.14 1.34
N GLN A 605 13.07 42.26 2.58
CA GLN A 605 13.00 41.19 3.57
C GLN A 605 12.26 41.67 4.82
N ARG A 606 11.47 40.79 5.43
CA ARG A 606 10.75 41.05 6.68
C ARG A 606 10.82 39.83 7.61
N MET A 607 10.77 40.11 8.91
CA MET A 607 10.50 39.08 9.91
C MET A 607 9.05 38.63 9.81
N GLY A 608 8.80 37.33 9.98
CA GLY A 608 7.47 36.72 9.85
C GLY A 608 7.21 36.08 8.48
N CYS A 609 5.94 35.76 8.22
CA CYS A 609 5.49 34.95 7.09
C CYS A 609 4.83 35.76 5.94
N GLU A 610 4.89 37.09 5.97
CA GLU A 610 4.34 37.93 4.91
C GLU A 610 5.32 39.00 4.47
N VAL A 611 5.45 39.17 3.16
CA VAL A 611 6.20 40.26 2.55
C VAL A 611 5.40 40.81 1.37
N SER A 612 5.31 42.13 1.31
CA SER A 612 4.69 42.85 0.20
C SER A 612 5.71 43.78 -0.46
N VAL A 613 5.68 43.85 -1.79
CA VAL A 613 6.54 44.70 -2.61
C VAL A 613 5.72 45.46 -3.64
N GLU A 614 5.95 46.76 -3.74
CA GLU A 614 5.39 47.58 -4.80
C GLU A 614 6.17 47.34 -6.10
N LEU A 615 5.44 47.00 -7.16
CA LEU A 615 5.98 46.75 -8.48
C LEU A 615 6.25 48.07 -9.21
N PRO A 616 7.30 48.13 -10.05
CA PRO A 616 7.60 49.31 -10.87
C PRO A 616 6.41 49.77 -11.72
N LEU A 617 6.39 51.07 -12.06
CA LEU A 617 5.38 51.61 -12.95
C LEU A 617 5.45 50.93 -14.32
N ASN A 618 4.33 50.37 -14.79
CA ASN A 618 4.26 49.57 -16.02
C ASN A 618 5.16 48.31 -16.02
N TRP A 619 5.35 47.69 -14.85
CA TRP A 619 6.14 46.46 -14.70
C TRP A 619 5.80 45.36 -15.72
N TYR A 620 4.59 45.34 -16.28
CA TYR A 620 4.09 44.33 -17.23
C TYR A 620 4.49 44.58 -18.70
N GLU A 621 4.97 45.78 -19.01
CA GLU A 621 5.51 46.19 -20.32
C GLU A 621 7.04 46.30 -20.29
N ASP A 622 7.65 46.24 -19.09
CA ASP A 622 9.09 46.30 -18.93
C ASP A 622 9.73 44.96 -19.30
N ASN A 623 10.26 44.89 -20.52
CA ASN A 623 11.03 43.74 -21.00
C ASN A 623 12.36 43.54 -20.25
N ASN A 624 12.78 44.51 -19.42
CA ASN A 624 13.95 44.34 -18.56
C ASN A 624 13.59 43.60 -17.27
N LEU A 625 12.35 43.62 -16.77
CA LEU A 625 11.95 42.89 -15.58
C LEU A 625 11.69 41.42 -15.95
N LEU A 626 12.59 40.52 -15.54
CA LEU A 626 12.48 39.09 -15.87
C LEU A 626 11.50 38.35 -14.96
N GLY A 627 11.41 38.76 -13.69
CA GLY A 627 10.55 38.14 -12.70
C GLY A 627 10.92 38.55 -11.29
N PHE A 628 10.51 37.74 -10.33
CA PHE A 628 10.79 37.94 -8.91
C PHE A 628 11.18 36.63 -8.24
N VAL A 629 12.05 36.73 -7.25
CA VAL A 629 12.53 35.62 -6.44
C VAL A 629 11.93 35.76 -5.05
N LEU A 630 11.29 34.69 -4.59
CA LEU A 630 10.71 34.56 -3.26
C LEU A 630 11.70 33.81 -2.37
N PHE A 631 11.94 34.34 -1.18
CA PHE A 631 12.81 33.77 -0.16
C PHE A 631 12.00 33.42 1.07
N PHE A 632 12.19 32.20 1.57
CA PHE A 632 11.51 31.70 2.74
C PHE A 632 12.51 31.02 3.66
N HIS A 633 12.76 31.64 4.81
CA HIS A 633 13.65 31.11 5.82
C HIS A 633 12.84 30.53 6.97
N HIS A 634 12.98 29.23 7.21
CA HIS A 634 12.32 28.52 8.29
C HIS A 634 13.32 27.98 9.31
N VAL A 635 12.85 27.77 10.54
CA VAL A 635 13.62 27.17 11.65
C VAL A 635 12.77 26.09 12.36
N PRO A 636 13.39 25.08 12.99
CA PRO A 636 12.68 24.07 13.79
C PRO A 636 11.88 24.69 14.93
N LEU A 637 10.84 23.99 15.41
CA LEU A 637 10.17 24.32 16.67
C LEU A 637 10.89 23.66 17.85
N ASP A 638 10.95 24.34 18.99
CA ASP A 638 11.47 23.79 20.24
C ASP A 638 10.41 22.86 20.88
N ASP A 639 10.86 21.82 21.60
CA ASP A 639 10.02 20.73 22.17
C ASP A 639 8.89 21.17 23.14
N ASP A 640 8.82 22.46 23.51
CA ASP A 640 7.85 23.00 24.48
C ASP A 640 6.49 23.44 23.88
N ASP A 641 6.33 23.46 22.56
CA ASP A 641 5.05 23.81 21.91
C ASP A 641 4.20 22.55 21.63
N GLU A 642 3.09 22.38 22.37
CA GLU A 642 2.12 21.28 22.17
C GLU A 642 1.60 21.24 20.72
N CYS A 643 2.08 20.28 19.95
CA CYS A 643 1.73 20.14 18.53
C CYS A 643 0.35 19.46 18.36
N VAL A 644 -0.68 20.25 18.02
CA VAL A 644 -2.02 19.75 17.69
C VAL A 644 -1.98 18.98 16.37
N ARG A 645 -2.21 17.67 16.43
CA ARG A 645 -2.22 16.77 15.26
C ARG A 645 -3.37 17.10 14.29
N THR A 646 -3.10 17.81 13.19
CA THR A 646 -4.05 17.85 12.05
C THR A 646 -3.40 17.91 10.65
N SER A 647 -3.63 16.82 9.90
CA SER A 647 -3.80 16.72 8.43
C SER A 647 -2.63 16.92 7.44
N ARG A 648 -2.83 16.33 6.24
CA ARG A 648 -1.87 16.01 5.16
C ARG A 648 -1.58 17.18 4.19
N PHE A 649 -1.30 18.39 4.67
CA PHE A 649 -1.03 19.54 3.79
C PHE A 649 0.43 19.95 3.81
N PHE A 650 1.04 20.10 2.62
CA PHE A 650 2.39 20.62 2.46
C PHE A 650 2.41 22.14 2.72
N PRO A 651 3.50 22.71 3.29
CA PRO A 651 3.65 24.17 3.37
C PRO A 651 3.51 24.79 1.98
N GLN A 652 2.96 26.01 1.89
CA GLN A 652 2.77 26.69 0.61
C GLN A 652 2.95 28.21 0.73
N CYS A 653 3.45 28.85 -0.32
CA CYS A 653 3.34 30.29 -0.48
C CYS A 653 2.09 30.63 -1.30
N ALA A 654 1.15 31.35 -0.70
CA ALA A 654 0.09 32.04 -1.44
C ALA A 654 0.65 33.34 -2.01
N LEU A 655 0.77 33.40 -3.32
CA LEU A 655 1.15 34.61 -4.02
C LEU A 655 -0.10 35.36 -4.44
N ALA A 656 -0.18 36.65 -4.13
CA ALA A 656 -1.30 37.51 -4.49
C ALA A 656 -0.82 38.82 -5.11
N ILE A 657 -1.67 39.41 -5.96
CA ILE A 657 -1.48 40.75 -6.51
C ILE A 657 -2.66 41.63 -6.09
N SER A 658 -2.37 42.85 -5.68
CA SER A 658 -3.36 43.77 -5.09
C SER A 658 -3.26 45.19 -5.63
N HIS A 659 -4.34 45.94 -5.41
CA HIS A 659 -4.47 47.38 -5.64
C HIS A 659 -5.49 47.96 -4.66
N GLY A 660 -5.02 48.80 -3.72
CA GLY A 660 -5.87 49.25 -2.61
C GLY A 660 -6.46 48.05 -1.86
N ASP A 661 -7.77 48.05 -1.63
CA ASP A 661 -8.47 46.97 -0.91
C ASP A 661 -8.76 45.72 -1.78
N GLN A 662 -8.45 45.75 -3.08
CA GLN A 662 -8.69 44.62 -3.97
C GLN A 662 -7.45 43.71 -4.06
N SER A 663 -7.57 42.46 -3.64
CA SER A 663 -6.51 41.44 -3.72
C SER A 663 -6.99 40.21 -4.50
N LYS A 664 -6.09 39.59 -5.28
CA LYS A 664 -6.34 38.35 -6.04
C LYS A 664 -5.16 37.39 -5.90
N ARG A 665 -5.46 36.13 -5.63
CA ARG A 665 -4.48 35.04 -5.60
C ARG A 665 -3.97 34.76 -7.02
N LEU A 666 -2.66 34.85 -7.21
CA LEU A 666 -1.95 34.50 -8.43
C LEU A 666 -1.61 33.01 -8.46
N ASP A 667 -1.06 32.48 -7.37
CA ASP A 667 -0.69 31.06 -7.29
C ASP A 667 -0.62 30.53 -5.84
N GLY A 668 -0.61 29.21 -5.69
CA GLY A 668 -0.17 28.50 -4.50
C GLY A 668 1.10 27.71 -4.83
N ILE A 669 2.23 28.12 -4.27
CA ILE A 669 3.53 27.50 -4.51
C ILE A 669 3.73 26.45 -3.42
N PRO A 670 3.58 25.15 -3.69
CA PRO A 670 3.82 24.13 -2.69
C PRO A 670 5.32 24.02 -2.42
N PHE A 671 5.63 23.94 -1.15
CA PHE A 671 6.96 23.69 -0.63
C PHE A 671 7.06 22.21 -0.24
N CYS A 672 7.23 21.32 -1.20
CA CYS A 672 7.48 19.89 -0.93
C CYS A 672 8.98 19.60 -0.88
N HIS A 673 9.40 18.62 -0.07
CA HIS A 673 10.65 17.89 -0.29
C HIS A 673 10.36 16.70 -1.22
N LEU A 674 11.28 16.34 -2.10
CA LEU A 674 11.25 14.99 -2.67
C LEU A 674 11.63 14.03 -1.54
N CYS A 675 10.63 13.48 -0.84
CA CYS A 675 10.84 12.13 -0.32
C CYS A 675 11.04 11.27 -1.56
N ASN A 676 12.21 10.63 -1.70
CA ASN A 676 12.45 9.62 -2.73
C ASN A 676 11.44 8.48 -2.56
N THR A 677 10.21 8.68 -3.03
CA THR A 677 9.22 7.64 -3.20
C THR A 677 9.50 7.06 -4.58
N TYR A 678 10.29 6.00 -4.62
CA TYR A 678 10.45 5.20 -5.83
C TYR A 678 9.09 4.54 -6.10
N TRP A 679 8.32 5.10 -7.04
CA TRP A 679 7.03 4.52 -7.45
C TRP A 679 7.29 3.52 -8.56
N ILE A 680 7.07 2.23 -8.27
CA ILE A 680 7.18 1.14 -9.23
C ILE A 680 5.78 0.81 -9.76
N PRO A 681 5.50 0.92 -11.07
CA PRO A 681 4.32 0.33 -11.66
C PRO A 681 4.47 -1.20 -11.62
N GLY A 682 3.64 -1.90 -10.84
CA GLY A 682 3.49 -3.36 -10.92
C GLY A 682 4.02 -4.17 -9.74
N LEU A 683 4.93 -3.67 -8.90
CA LEU A 683 5.25 -4.28 -7.61
C LEU A 683 4.34 -3.65 -6.54
N ILE A 684 3.26 -4.35 -6.18
CA ILE A 684 2.41 -3.96 -5.04
C ILE A 684 3.22 -4.25 -3.76
N TYR A 685 3.12 -3.32 -2.80
CA TYR A 685 3.78 -3.24 -1.48
C TYR A 685 5.07 -2.42 -1.41
N GLY A 686 5.01 -1.38 -0.56
CA GLY A 686 6.14 -0.58 -0.09
C GLY A 686 6.38 0.73 -0.85
N ARG A 687 5.82 1.84 -0.36
CA ARG A 687 6.52 3.14 -0.51
C ARG A 687 7.73 3.07 0.44
N THR A 688 8.82 2.46 0.02
CA THR A 688 10.09 2.63 0.74
C THR A 688 10.62 4.00 0.37
N CYS A 689 10.22 4.99 1.18
CA CYS A 689 10.97 6.24 1.25
C CYS A 689 12.32 5.89 1.87
N TYR A 690 13.36 5.68 1.06
CA TYR A 690 14.74 5.80 1.53
C TYR A 690 15.04 7.30 1.63
N GLY A 691 14.38 7.95 2.59
CA GLY A 691 14.52 9.38 2.83
C GLY A 691 15.25 9.58 4.13
N SER A 692 16.52 9.96 4.04
CA SER A 692 17.16 10.77 5.06
C SER A 692 16.24 11.94 5.41
N GLY A 693 15.92 12.05 6.70
CA GLY A 693 15.53 13.26 7.41
C GLY A 693 14.66 14.29 6.69
N SER A 694 13.44 14.46 7.19
CA SER A 694 12.92 15.81 7.42
C SER A 694 14.02 16.71 8.00
N THR A 695 14.21 17.93 7.47
CA THR A 695 15.25 18.84 7.98
C THR A 695 14.91 19.28 9.41
N SER A 696 15.68 18.80 10.39
CA SER A 696 15.73 19.34 11.75
C SER A 696 16.56 20.62 11.85
N ASP A 697 17.03 21.16 10.72
CA ASP A 697 17.89 22.33 10.62
C ASP A 697 17.18 23.49 9.91
N PRO A 698 17.53 24.76 10.21
CA PRO A 698 17.03 25.93 9.48
C PRO A 698 17.21 25.81 7.97
N ALA A 699 16.27 26.30 7.16
CA ALA A 699 16.47 26.36 5.71
C ALA A 699 15.93 27.58 5.00
N LEU A 700 16.63 27.93 3.92
CA LEU A 700 16.27 28.93 2.94
C LEU A 700 15.72 28.26 1.68
N TRP A 701 14.45 28.53 1.39
CA TRP A 701 13.80 28.14 0.15
C TRP A 701 13.77 29.35 -0.77
N VAL A 702 14.13 29.13 -2.03
CA VAL A 702 14.26 30.17 -3.03
C VAL A 702 13.45 29.74 -4.25
N THR A 703 12.40 30.49 -4.56
CA THR A 703 11.55 30.22 -5.72
C THR A 703 11.59 31.39 -6.68
N TYR A 704 12.00 31.14 -7.91
CA TYR A 704 11.86 32.10 -8.99
C TYR A 704 10.50 31.98 -9.67
N PHE A 705 9.84 33.12 -9.82
CA PHE A 705 8.59 33.26 -10.52
C PHE A 705 8.78 34.23 -11.70
N PRO A 706 8.62 33.77 -12.95
CA PRO A 706 8.85 34.61 -14.11
C PRO A 706 7.71 35.62 -14.30
N GLN A 707 8.04 36.84 -14.73
CA GLN A 707 7.07 37.91 -15.02
C GLN A 707 6.02 37.46 -16.04
N ILE A 708 6.44 36.69 -17.07
CA ILE A 708 5.52 36.13 -18.08
C ILE A 708 4.49 35.16 -17.47
N GLY A 709 4.81 34.54 -16.34
CA GLY A 709 3.92 33.64 -15.62
C GLY A 709 2.73 34.34 -14.99
N ILE A 710 2.73 35.67 -14.90
CA ILE A 710 1.57 36.44 -14.43
C ILE A 710 0.52 36.54 -15.56
N PRO A 711 -0.72 36.09 -15.34
CA PRO A 711 -1.81 36.15 -16.32
C PRO A 711 -2.04 37.56 -16.88
N SER A 712 -2.33 37.66 -18.17
CA SER A 712 -2.46 38.94 -18.91
C SER A 712 -3.53 39.87 -18.34
N ASN A 713 -4.57 39.34 -17.72
CA ASN A 713 -5.63 40.13 -17.07
C ASN A 713 -5.15 40.92 -15.84
N TYR A 714 -3.96 40.61 -15.30
CA TYR A 714 -3.33 41.36 -14.21
C TYR A 714 -2.22 42.31 -14.69
N ARG A 715 -1.90 42.33 -15.98
CA ARG A 715 -0.89 43.20 -16.58
C ARG A 715 -1.47 44.59 -16.87
N SER A 716 -1.64 45.38 -15.82
CA SER A 716 -2.15 46.76 -15.93
C SER A 716 -1.61 47.65 -14.82
N ARG A 717 -1.70 48.98 -15.00
CA ARG A 717 -1.34 49.97 -13.98
C ARG A 717 -2.09 49.83 -12.66
N LYS A 718 -3.24 49.14 -12.69
CA LYS A 718 -4.02 48.85 -11.49
C LYS A 718 -3.25 47.89 -10.59
N TRP A 719 -2.72 46.79 -11.07
CA TRP A 719 -2.13 45.77 -10.20
C TRP A 719 -0.65 46.07 -9.94
N ASN A 720 -0.37 46.79 -8.86
CA ASN A 720 0.97 47.33 -8.56
C ASN A 720 1.57 46.83 -7.25
N ASN A 721 0.90 45.99 -6.47
CA ASN A 721 1.46 45.46 -5.23
C ASN A 721 1.45 43.92 -5.25
N LEU A 722 2.62 43.31 -5.07
CA LEU A 722 2.78 41.86 -4.98
C LEU A 722 2.94 41.47 -3.52
N THR A 723 2.07 40.58 -3.03
CA THR A 723 2.11 40.06 -1.66
C THR A 723 2.40 38.57 -1.72
N ALA A 724 3.48 38.15 -1.08
CA ALA A 724 3.79 36.75 -0.84
C ALA A 724 3.47 36.43 0.61
N HIS A 725 2.41 35.67 0.82
CA HIS A 725 2.02 35.18 2.13
C HIS A 725 2.38 33.70 2.23
N PHE A 726 3.25 33.37 3.17
CA PHE A 726 3.74 32.02 3.40
C PHE A 726 2.75 31.33 4.33
N ASP A 727 1.65 30.88 3.73
CA ASP A 727 0.43 30.38 4.36
C ASP A 727 0.55 28.95 4.92
N ASN A 728 -0.10 28.76 6.07
CA ASN A 728 -0.70 27.48 6.48
C ASN A 728 -2.21 27.72 6.68
N PRO A 729 -3.12 26.87 6.15
CA PRO A 729 -4.57 27.02 6.33
C PRO A 729 -5.13 27.03 7.77
N VAL A 730 -4.32 27.07 8.84
CA VAL A 730 -4.80 27.16 10.22
C VAL A 730 -3.87 28.08 11.03
N GLY A 731 -4.47 29.05 11.74
CA GLY A 731 -3.78 30.05 12.53
C GLY A 731 -2.82 29.45 13.58
N ASN A 732 -1.72 30.17 13.82
CA ASN A 732 -0.55 29.87 14.67
C ASN A 732 0.45 28.84 14.09
N ALA A 733 1.14 29.28 13.02
CA ALA A 733 2.57 29.13 12.69
C ALA A 733 3.40 27.90 13.16
N SER A 734 2.87 26.69 13.04
CA SER A 734 3.66 25.44 13.10
C SER A 734 3.36 24.53 11.90
N PHE A 735 4.36 23.78 11.44
CA PHE A 735 4.24 22.79 10.35
C PHE A 735 4.52 21.37 10.85
N THR A 736 4.18 20.35 10.05
CA THR A 736 4.78 19.00 10.15
C THR A 736 5.26 18.56 8.76
N CYS A 737 6.53 18.15 8.61
CA CYS A 737 7.06 17.51 7.40
C CYS A 737 7.41 16.05 7.70
N GLY A 738 6.93 15.13 6.86
CA GLY A 738 7.13 13.70 7.08
C GLY A 738 6.47 13.20 8.36
N LYS A 739 7.00 12.11 8.93
CA LYS A 739 6.34 11.43 10.05
C LYS A 739 6.46 12.14 11.41
N ASN A 740 7.28 13.18 11.63
CA ASN A 740 7.43 13.80 12.97
C ASN A 740 8.09 15.20 13.10
N ALA A 741 8.53 15.92 12.06
CA ALA A 741 9.30 17.18 12.26
C ALA A 741 8.48 18.46 12.08
N SER A 742 8.60 19.42 13.00
CA SER A 742 7.86 20.69 12.98
C SER A 742 8.75 21.93 12.84
N PHE A 743 8.31 22.93 12.05
CA PHE A 743 9.07 24.16 11.79
C PHE A 743 8.17 25.42 11.78
N LYS A 744 8.79 26.60 11.89
CA LYS A 744 8.16 27.93 11.76
C LYS A 744 8.91 28.82 10.77
N VAL A 745 8.17 29.73 10.13
CA VAL A 745 8.74 30.78 9.26
C VAL A 745 9.38 31.84 10.12
N LYS A 746 10.70 32.03 10.01
CA LYS A 746 11.41 33.08 10.75
C LYS A 746 11.39 34.41 10.00
N SER A 747 11.64 34.36 8.69
CA SER A 747 11.68 35.53 7.83
C SER A 747 11.33 35.18 6.40
N CYS A 748 10.81 36.15 5.65
CA CYS A 748 10.50 36.02 4.24
C CYS A 748 11.01 37.24 3.45
N GLY A 749 11.20 37.08 2.14
CA GLY A 749 11.69 38.15 1.30
C GLY A 749 11.35 38.01 -0.18
N VAL A 750 11.41 39.13 -0.90
CA VAL A 750 11.21 39.24 -2.34
C VAL A 750 12.31 40.08 -2.96
N HIS A 751 12.86 39.59 -4.08
CA HIS A 751 13.80 40.33 -4.91
C HIS A 751 13.31 40.40 -6.37
N LEU A 752 13.36 41.57 -6.98
CA LEU A 752 13.04 41.74 -8.40
C LEU A 752 14.30 41.47 -9.22
N ILE A 753 14.18 40.69 -10.30
CA ILE A 753 15.32 40.39 -11.19
C ILE A 753 15.16 41.13 -12.51
N TYR A 754 16.19 41.89 -12.88
CA TYR A 754 16.26 42.57 -14.17
C TYR A 754 17.34 41.99 -15.09
N ALA A 755 17.12 42.11 -16.40
CA ALA A 755 18.05 41.70 -17.45
C ALA A 755 19.40 42.42 -17.37
N GLN A 756 19.42 43.67 -16.89
CA GLN A 756 20.59 44.55 -16.90
C GLN A 756 21.44 44.51 -15.61
N ASP A 757 21.07 43.70 -14.60
CA ASP A 757 21.72 43.65 -13.27
C ASP A 757 23.20 43.16 -13.27
N GLN A 758 23.87 43.05 -14.43
CA GLN A 758 25.30 42.69 -14.51
C GLN A 758 26.26 43.75 -13.95
N LYS A 759 25.84 45.02 -13.80
CA LYS A 759 26.76 46.14 -13.52
C LYS A 759 27.05 46.44 -12.05
N HIS A 760 26.34 45.85 -11.08
CA HIS A 760 26.46 46.21 -9.65
C HIS A 760 26.79 45.03 -8.71
N TRP A 761 27.16 43.87 -9.25
CA TRP A 761 27.62 42.75 -8.42
C TRP A 761 29.15 42.70 -8.35
N PRO A 762 29.77 42.69 -7.16
CA PRO A 762 31.22 42.62 -7.06
C PRO A 762 31.73 41.28 -7.59
N GLN A 763 32.63 41.33 -8.56
CA GLN A 763 33.40 40.19 -9.05
C GLN A 763 34.29 39.64 -7.91
N PRO A 764 34.48 38.31 -7.80
CA PRO A 764 35.29 37.73 -6.72
C PRO A 764 36.73 38.24 -6.80
N SER A 765 37.16 38.98 -5.77
CA SER A 765 38.52 39.51 -5.69
C SER A 765 39.50 38.40 -5.32
N ARG A 766 40.51 38.16 -6.17
CA ARG A 766 41.70 37.36 -5.82
C ARG A 766 42.45 38.05 -4.67
N LYS A 767 42.17 37.70 -3.42
CA LYS A 767 43.04 38.04 -2.27
C LYS A 767 43.70 36.78 -1.73
N ARG A 768 45.03 36.80 -1.71
CA ARG A 768 45.89 35.81 -1.03
C ARG A 768 45.56 35.79 0.47
N PRO A 769 45.54 34.64 1.15
CA PRO A 769 45.33 34.60 2.58
C PRO A 769 46.54 35.22 3.30
N ALA A 770 46.27 36.09 4.28
CA ALA A 770 47.23 36.58 5.24
C ALA A 770 47.49 35.51 6.31
N ASN A 771 48.76 35.43 6.74
CA ASN A 771 49.31 34.53 7.74
C ASN A 771 48.42 34.39 8.99
N ARG A 772 48.10 33.15 9.37
CA ARG A 772 47.82 32.78 10.76
C ARG A 772 48.98 31.91 11.26
N GLU A 773 49.44 32.27 12.45
CA GLU A 773 50.61 31.73 13.12
C GLU A 773 50.45 30.24 13.49
N ASP A 774 51.57 29.53 13.36
CA ASP A 774 51.78 28.13 13.68
C ASP A 774 51.68 27.83 15.18
N HIS A 775 51.01 26.73 15.51
CA HIS A 775 51.49 25.83 16.56
C HIS A 775 51.68 24.42 16.01
N SER A 776 52.92 23.96 16.17
CA SER A 776 53.56 22.79 15.60
C SER A 776 53.08 21.46 16.18
N SER A 777 53.00 20.43 15.33
CA SER A 777 53.59 19.13 15.62
C SER A 777 53.96 18.38 14.34
N ASN A 778 55.27 18.20 14.15
CA ASN A 778 55.94 17.44 13.09
C ASN A 778 55.51 15.96 13.04
N LYS A 779 55.30 15.43 11.82
CA LYS A 779 56.09 14.30 11.26
C LYS A 779 55.76 14.03 9.77
N LYS A 780 56.69 14.48 8.93
CA LYS A 780 57.19 13.99 7.62
C LYS A 780 56.41 12.87 6.90
N PHE A 781 56.06 13.11 5.63
CA PHE A 781 56.70 12.42 4.49
C PHE A 781 56.72 13.32 3.23
N SER A 782 57.92 13.48 2.68
CA SER A 782 58.25 14.05 1.38
C SER A 782 57.79 13.12 0.25
N SER A 783 57.21 13.61 -0.84
CA SER A 783 57.97 13.92 -2.07
C SER A 783 57.01 14.41 -3.15
N PHE A 784 57.26 15.57 -3.76
CA PHE A 784 56.97 15.86 -5.16
C PHE A 784 57.73 17.14 -5.55
N GLN A 785 58.90 16.97 -6.16
CA GLN A 785 59.58 18.04 -6.87
C GLN A 785 59.09 18.08 -8.32
N ARG A 786 58.65 19.29 -8.72
CA ARG A 786 58.86 19.96 -10.02
C ARG A 786 58.87 19.10 -11.28
N ILE A 787 57.92 19.37 -12.19
CA ILE A 787 58.23 19.86 -13.55
C ILE A 787 57.19 20.92 -13.95
N LYS A 788 57.68 22.11 -14.28
CA LYS A 788 56.99 23.19 -15.02
C LYS A 788 57.58 23.20 -16.44
N GLY A 789 56.72 23.42 -17.43
CA GLY A 789 57.06 23.66 -18.85
C GLY A 789 56.58 22.50 -19.73
N PHE A 790 55.88 22.65 -20.84
CA PHE A 790 55.72 23.77 -21.77
C PHE A 790 54.40 23.55 -22.54
N PHE A 791 53.59 24.59 -22.74
CA PHE A 791 52.65 24.67 -23.87
C PHE A 791 53.22 25.71 -24.84
N ASN A 792 53.55 25.27 -26.06
CA ASN A 792 53.56 26.07 -27.27
C ASN A 792 53.50 25.12 -28.46
N LEU A 793 52.57 25.44 -29.38
CA LEU A 793 52.08 24.72 -30.57
C LEU A 793 51.05 23.63 -30.29
#